data_AF-A0A2G8L579-F1
#
_entry.id   AF-A0A2G8L579-F1
#
_cell.length_a   1.000
_cell.length_b   1.000
_cell.length_c   1.000
_cell.angle_alpha   90.00
_cell.angle_beta   90.00
_cell.angle_gamma   90.00
#
_symmetry.space_group_name_H-M   'P 1'
#
loop_
_entity.id
_entity.type
_entity.pdbx_description
1 polymer ?
#
loop_
_entity_poly.entity_id
_entity_poly.type
_entity_poly.pdbx_seq_one_letter_code
_entity_poly.pdbx_strand_id
1 'polypeptide(L)'
;MEPMCTPLQYAELGETVTLECSFEEDSYGIYWYDTTDVTENPFLYLDEGVKTGEGYFSGEFDIHANGSLIIKNVSLDHDHVFTVVQLQNKETFTITNNVKVVVTVHPSLSYPSIQWCHESRYCYNHPQHNFTVTCSVNATRPPLTLAWKLQTVHGKQNISFEAKVVENQEVFTTLIAVDQSELDKNTFAPLVCDTEVNQPFSSIKDAFILLEINQPDVILSEAVLLRHSENESVTLPCSDDDLVFFVWKKQINASEYKVLAHGSSGYAMIESSKYTLRNKTSLNIARSSVEYNGIYVCFFGDGVYEGMTLYNVSVSESIGTDRKNDKNWTGIILPLVIVVIVVLVLVIMIIVVLIKRGKTCGEYKRAPTSDNPGVKQDDGTTINASFLIQETPAKHEPNYSYNPSVKQVDGTTINASLVEQGTPAIYELNYSRKPIENSDLKMRKCDIGTCSETRDNKVVLFVAYVKKASDLRKTDRETYITNLVTKLFGKDVAKSICLFGTHASVSGNEKFRDTAKDFGLQFRDLFFFNNEHLYLEKCAMNFEALEPQWSMGENNCSLFTDVLSACTNVGLELTREAGTEMEQLKKILSNFPELLKSKVIEYTALQVEENVLLHRSVENEQSVYEYEETYEETVKTNLSDGKMAVVCMQCERTCCYPCYASFVTTCSSIRPLSAVRGCQNCESRCSSLHHYKKNFIYERKVRTRTITNEAFEEKLKSENHNNIEQALENVRQSQENKKTEIVALVETIRHCIERTNNLSLASTNATVKQFLQNMVTSETSKAESGWEDRVKLLKELASCEK
;
A
#
# COMPACT_ATOMS: atom_id res chain seq x y z
N MET A 1 37.74 17.04 12.16
CA MET A 1 38.27 17.36 10.84
C MET A 1 37.34 16.75 9.82
N GLU A 2 36.87 17.54 8.87
CA GLU A 2 36.27 17.00 7.64
C GLU A 2 37.39 16.37 6.80
N PRO A 3 37.10 15.38 5.93
CA PRO A 3 38.11 14.82 5.04
C PRO A 3 38.59 15.91 4.07
N MET A 4 39.91 16.11 3.98
CA MET A 4 40.48 17.19 3.16
C MET A 4 40.37 16.89 1.65
N CYS A 5 40.22 15.63 1.27
CA CYS A 5 39.89 15.22 -0.09
C CYS A 5 38.68 14.27 -0.07
N THR A 6 37.91 14.25 -1.15
CA THR A 6 36.85 13.24 -1.31
C THR A 6 37.51 11.89 -1.67
N PRO A 7 37.33 10.79 -0.89
CA PRO A 7 38.11 9.56 -1.09
C PRO A 7 37.82 8.77 -2.37
N LEU A 8 36.66 9.00 -2.99
CA LEU A 8 36.24 8.40 -4.25
C LEU A 8 35.73 9.51 -5.18
N GLN A 9 36.33 9.64 -6.35
CA GLN A 9 35.97 10.67 -7.34
C GLN A 9 35.87 10.05 -8.73
N TYR A 10 35.09 10.69 -9.61
CA TYR A 10 34.76 10.18 -10.94
C TYR A 10 35.33 11.10 -12.02
N ALA A 11 35.91 10.52 -13.06
CA ALA A 11 36.61 11.23 -14.12
C ALA A 11 36.09 10.76 -15.49
N GLU A 12 35.49 11.65 -16.28
CA GLU A 12 34.95 11.28 -17.59
C GLU A 12 36.08 11.11 -18.62
N LEU A 13 36.08 9.98 -19.34
CA LEU A 13 37.15 9.59 -20.26
C LEU A 13 37.33 10.64 -21.38
N GLY A 14 38.56 11.13 -21.56
CA GLY A 14 38.92 12.13 -22.57
C GLY A 14 38.66 13.59 -22.17
N GLU A 15 38.01 13.84 -21.03
CA GLU A 15 37.74 15.20 -20.53
C GLU A 15 38.84 15.70 -19.58
N THR A 16 38.79 17.00 -19.25
CA THR A 16 39.57 17.58 -18.14
C THR A 16 38.76 17.48 -16.85
N VAL A 17 39.33 16.88 -15.80
CA VAL A 17 38.72 16.79 -14.47
C VAL A 17 39.59 17.45 -13.40
N THR A 18 38.95 18.01 -12.37
CA THR A 18 39.61 18.42 -11.12
C THR A 18 39.23 17.43 -10.02
N LEU A 19 40.21 16.80 -9.37
CA LEU A 19 40.01 16.01 -8.16
C LEU A 19 39.98 16.95 -6.96
N GLU A 20 38.80 17.09 -6.36
CA GLU A 20 38.55 18.10 -5.34
C GLU A 20 39.20 17.73 -4.00
N CYS A 21 40.09 18.62 -3.57
CA CYS A 21 40.72 18.66 -2.26
C CYS A 21 40.74 20.10 -1.73
N SER A 22 40.62 20.25 -0.42
CA SER A 22 40.58 21.53 0.30
C SER A 22 41.69 21.55 1.34
N PHE A 23 42.87 22.06 0.95
CA PHE A 23 44.01 22.25 1.83
C PHE A 23 44.08 23.70 2.37
N GLU A 24 44.65 23.89 3.55
CA GLU A 24 44.83 25.21 4.18
C GLU A 24 45.91 26.05 3.45
N GLU A 25 45.67 27.36 3.31
CA GLU A 25 46.54 28.28 2.54
C GLU A 25 47.96 28.41 3.10
N ASP A 26 48.17 28.18 4.40
CA ASP A 26 49.47 28.31 5.10
C ASP A 26 50.39 27.07 4.94
N SER A 27 50.13 26.18 3.98
CA SER A 27 50.92 24.95 3.81
C SER A 27 52.29 25.20 3.19
N TYR A 28 53.31 24.47 3.67
CA TYR A 28 54.67 24.52 3.13
C TYR A 28 54.71 23.96 1.69
N GLY A 29 54.03 22.83 1.45
CA GLY A 29 53.86 22.31 0.10
C GLY A 29 52.90 21.13 0.01
N ILE A 30 52.44 20.84 -1.22
CA ILE A 30 51.48 19.78 -1.55
C ILE A 30 52.08 18.88 -2.63
N TYR A 31 52.07 17.57 -2.39
CA TYR A 31 52.81 16.56 -3.15
C TYR A 31 51.85 15.45 -3.57
N TRP A 32 51.71 15.23 -4.88
CA TRP A 32 50.85 14.20 -5.46
C TRP A 32 51.68 13.03 -6.00
N TYR A 33 51.20 11.82 -5.68
CA TYR A 33 51.79 10.53 -5.99
C TYR A 33 50.80 9.72 -6.82
N ASP A 34 51.32 9.02 -7.84
CA ASP A 34 50.55 8.18 -8.76
C ASP A 34 50.37 6.74 -8.23
N THR A 35 50.69 6.56 -6.95
CA THR A 35 50.79 5.31 -6.22
C THR A 35 50.44 5.57 -4.75
N THR A 36 50.03 4.52 -4.04
CA THR A 36 49.87 4.57 -2.58
C THR A 36 51.20 4.55 -1.82
N ASP A 37 52.31 4.25 -2.49
CA ASP A 37 53.65 4.23 -1.88
C ASP A 37 54.28 5.64 -1.88
N VAL A 38 54.15 6.33 -0.75
CA VAL A 38 54.73 7.67 -0.55
C VAL A 38 56.26 7.69 -0.39
N THR A 39 56.93 6.53 -0.50
CA THR A 39 58.41 6.45 -0.58
C THR A 39 58.95 6.64 -1.99
N GLU A 40 58.09 6.55 -3.02
CA GLU A 40 58.43 6.93 -4.39
C GLU A 40 58.56 8.46 -4.55
N ASN A 41 58.95 8.93 -5.74
CA ASN A 41 58.95 10.37 -6.02
C ASN A 41 57.53 10.84 -6.36
N PRO A 42 57.05 11.97 -5.81
CA PRO A 42 55.84 12.62 -6.31
C PRO A 42 55.96 12.91 -7.81
N PHE A 43 54.86 12.82 -8.56
CA PHE A 43 54.85 13.20 -9.98
C PHE A 43 54.53 14.69 -10.17
N LEU A 44 53.90 15.32 -9.16
CA LEU A 44 53.44 16.70 -9.19
C LEU A 44 53.57 17.35 -7.79
N TYR A 45 54.02 18.60 -7.78
CA TYR A 45 54.40 19.34 -6.58
C TYR A 45 53.88 20.78 -6.66
N LEU A 46 53.41 21.31 -5.55
CA LEU A 46 53.16 22.73 -5.32
C LEU A 46 53.96 23.15 -4.07
N ASP A 47 55.06 23.88 -4.27
CA ASP A 47 55.98 24.32 -3.20
C ASP A 47 56.10 25.85 -3.25
N GLU A 48 55.81 26.54 -2.14
CA GLU A 48 55.73 28.01 -2.04
C GLU A 48 54.95 28.69 -3.21
N GLY A 49 53.90 28.04 -3.73
CA GLY A 49 53.08 28.51 -4.84
C GLY A 49 53.62 28.23 -6.26
N VAL A 50 54.77 27.56 -6.36
CA VAL A 50 55.40 27.15 -7.63
C VAL A 50 55.01 25.70 -7.97
N LYS A 51 54.49 25.49 -9.19
CA LYS A 51 54.13 24.16 -9.70
C LYS A 51 55.34 23.50 -10.36
N THR A 52 55.67 22.27 -9.97
CA THR A 52 56.77 21.49 -10.57
C THR A 52 56.42 19.99 -10.61
N GLY A 53 57.27 19.16 -11.23
CA GLY A 53 57.10 17.71 -11.33
C GLY A 53 56.96 17.20 -12.75
N GLU A 54 57.26 15.92 -12.97
CA GLU A 54 57.22 15.30 -14.31
C GLU A 54 55.83 15.38 -14.94
N GLY A 55 54.76 15.16 -14.18
CA GLY A 55 53.38 15.26 -14.67
C GLY A 55 52.92 16.69 -14.98
N TYR A 56 53.56 17.71 -14.38
CA TYR A 56 53.36 19.11 -14.79
C TYR A 56 54.07 19.40 -16.11
N PHE A 57 55.31 18.93 -16.25
CA PHE A 57 56.14 19.18 -17.44
C PHE A 57 55.71 18.35 -18.67
N SER A 58 55.13 17.16 -18.49
CA SER A 58 54.45 16.41 -19.56
C SER A 58 53.23 17.16 -20.08
N GLY A 59 52.64 18.03 -19.26
CA GLY A 59 51.42 18.77 -19.55
C GLY A 59 50.13 17.98 -19.30
N GLU A 60 50.23 16.72 -18.86
CA GLU A 60 49.09 15.84 -18.56
C GLU A 60 48.33 16.28 -17.31
N PHE A 61 49.07 16.72 -16.28
CA PHE A 61 48.52 17.14 -15.01
C PHE A 61 48.74 18.65 -14.76
N ASP A 62 47.99 19.21 -13.82
CA ASP A 62 48.19 20.53 -13.23
C ASP A 62 47.63 20.53 -11.79
N ILE A 63 47.90 21.54 -10.98
CA ILE A 63 47.42 21.63 -9.59
C ILE A 63 46.84 23.01 -9.30
N HIS A 64 45.66 23.08 -8.69
CA HIS A 64 45.07 24.34 -8.25
C HIS A 64 45.77 24.88 -6.99
N ALA A 65 45.61 26.17 -6.69
CA ALA A 65 46.22 26.80 -5.52
C ALA A 65 45.73 26.22 -4.18
N ASN A 66 44.53 25.62 -4.14
CA ASN A 66 43.99 24.89 -3.00
C ASN A 66 44.51 23.44 -2.88
N GLY A 67 45.39 23.01 -3.79
CA GLY A 67 45.97 21.67 -3.88
C GLY A 67 45.14 20.60 -4.60
N SER A 68 43.95 20.92 -5.15
CA SER A 68 43.20 20.00 -6.02
C SER A 68 44.02 19.61 -7.26
N LEU A 69 44.11 18.31 -7.58
CA LEU A 69 44.75 17.81 -8.79
C LEU A 69 43.87 18.09 -10.02
N ILE A 70 44.48 18.44 -11.15
CA ILE A 70 43.82 18.57 -12.45
C ILE A 70 44.42 17.50 -13.37
N ILE A 71 43.58 16.67 -13.97
CA ILE A 71 43.96 15.73 -15.04
C ILE A 71 43.37 16.28 -16.34
N LYS A 72 44.20 16.63 -17.33
CA LYS A 72 43.73 17.39 -18.52
C LYS A 72 43.06 16.53 -19.58
N ASN A 73 43.44 15.27 -19.69
CA ASN A 73 42.90 14.32 -20.66
C ASN A 73 42.86 12.94 -20.00
N VAL A 74 41.73 12.60 -19.39
CA VAL A 74 41.57 11.36 -18.62
C VAL A 74 41.71 10.15 -19.52
N SER A 75 42.69 9.29 -19.23
CA SER A 75 42.86 7.95 -19.82
C SER A 75 42.35 6.87 -18.86
N LEU A 76 42.35 5.61 -19.31
CA LEU A 76 42.04 4.47 -18.43
C LEU A 76 43.16 4.16 -17.42
N ASP A 77 44.38 4.63 -17.69
CA ASP A 77 45.53 4.46 -16.78
C ASP A 77 45.36 5.28 -15.49
N HIS A 78 44.43 6.25 -15.47
CA HIS A 78 44.04 7.01 -14.27
C HIS A 78 42.98 6.31 -13.40
N ASP A 79 42.57 5.06 -13.70
CA ASP A 79 41.57 4.30 -12.93
C ASP A 79 42.18 3.60 -11.70
N HIS A 80 42.89 4.35 -10.86
CA HIS A 80 43.59 3.85 -9.66
C HIS A 80 43.54 4.85 -8.50
N VAL A 81 44.42 4.69 -7.51
CA VAL A 81 44.47 5.53 -6.31
C VAL A 81 45.64 6.50 -6.42
N PHE A 82 45.31 7.79 -6.47
CA PHE A 82 46.28 8.86 -6.26
C PHE A 82 46.41 9.14 -4.77
N THR A 83 47.63 9.42 -4.31
CA THR A 83 47.89 9.83 -2.93
C THR A 83 48.41 11.26 -2.90
N VAL A 84 47.92 12.06 -1.96
CA VAL A 84 48.35 13.45 -1.77
C VAL A 84 48.84 13.65 -0.34
N VAL A 85 50.01 14.27 -0.21
CA VAL A 85 50.66 14.61 1.05
C VAL A 85 50.77 16.12 1.15
N GLN A 86 50.20 16.71 2.20
CA GLN A 86 50.39 18.11 2.57
C GLN A 86 51.47 18.19 3.66
N LEU A 87 52.49 19.02 3.45
CA LEU A 87 53.46 19.42 4.47
C LEU A 87 53.04 20.76 5.08
N GLN A 88 52.90 20.82 6.41
CA GLN A 88 52.75 22.10 7.12
C GLN A 88 54.09 22.75 7.48
N ASN A 89 55.14 21.95 7.69
CA ASN A 89 56.48 22.40 8.10
C ASN A 89 57.55 21.45 7.56
N LYS A 90 58.81 21.90 7.47
CA LYS A 90 59.94 21.13 6.92
C LYS A 90 60.28 19.80 7.63
N GLU A 91 59.78 19.54 8.85
CA GLU A 91 60.33 18.44 9.68
C GLU A 91 59.31 17.53 10.40
N THR A 92 58.00 17.83 10.50
CA THR A 92 57.15 17.09 11.47
C THR A 92 55.67 16.79 11.17
N PHE A 93 54.99 17.43 10.20
CA PHE A 93 53.55 17.18 9.99
C PHE A 93 53.19 16.95 8.50
N THR A 94 52.90 15.69 8.19
CA THR A 94 52.39 15.19 6.90
C THR A 94 50.92 14.81 7.03
N ILE A 95 50.03 15.48 6.30
CA ILE A 95 48.64 15.01 6.15
C ILE A 95 48.53 14.26 4.83
N THR A 96 48.32 12.94 4.91
CA THR A 96 48.18 12.05 3.74
C THR A 96 46.73 11.71 3.48
N ASN A 97 46.24 11.91 2.26
CA ASN A 97 44.92 11.48 1.80
C ASN A 97 45.06 10.60 0.56
N ASN A 98 44.17 9.62 0.41
CA ASN A 98 44.08 8.78 -0.77
C ASN A 98 42.78 9.10 -1.53
N VAL A 99 42.88 9.26 -2.84
CA VAL A 99 41.76 9.54 -3.74
C VAL A 99 41.71 8.43 -4.80
N LYS A 100 40.75 7.51 -4.66
CA LYS A 100 40.43 6.55 -5.72
C LYS A 100 39.69 7.29 -6.82
N VAL A 101 40.31 7.36 -8.00
CA VAL A 101 39.66 7.83 -9.23
C VAL A 101 39.02 6.62 -9.91
N VAL A 102 37.76 6.75 -10.33
CA VAL A 102 37.09 5.80 -11.21
C VAL A 102 36.83 6.49 -12.53
N VAL A 103 37.37 5.94 -13.61
CA VAL A 103 37.21 6.50 -14.95
C VAL A 103 35.85 6.09 -15.50
N THR A 104 35.09 7.08 -15.98
CA THR A 104 33.69 6.90 -16.37
C THR A 104 33.46 7.15 -17.85
N VAL A 105 32.55 6.37 -18.42
CA VAL A 105 32.00 6.59 -19.76
C VAL A 105 30.49 6.65 -19.62
N HIS A 106 29.90 7.76 -20.00
CA HIS A 106 28.45 7.97 -19.97
C HIS A 106 27.79 7.49 -21.26
N PRO A 107 26.60 6.87 -21.18
CA PRO A 107 25.90 6.41 -22.38
C PRO A 107 25.34 7.59 -23.18
N SER A 108 25.19 7.39 -24.50
CA SER A 108 24.63 8.41 -25.41
C SER A 108 23.16 8.75 -25.15
N LEU A 109 22.41 7.84 -24.50
CA LEU A 109 21.03 8.05 -24.08
C LEU A 109 20.95 8.33 -22.59
N SER A 110 20.19 9.37 -22.20
CA SER A 110 19.95 9.74 -20.81
C SER A 110 18.92 8.86 -20.08
N TYR A 111 18.55 7.72 -20.68
CA TYR A 111 17.63 6.73 -20.13
C TYR A 111 17.87 5.35 -20.77
N PRO A 112 17.51 4.24 -20.11
CA PRO A 112 17.63 2.90 -20.68
C PRO A 112 16.77 2.66 -21.93
N SER A 113 17.30 1.89 -22.86
CA SER A 113 16.58 1.51 -24.09
C SER A 113 15.76 0.25 -23.86
N ILE A 114 14.44 0.37 -23.95
CA ILE A 114 13.51 -0.78 -23.95
C ILE A 114 13.26 -1.17 -25.42
N GLN A 115 13.48 -2.44 -25.75
CA GLN A 115 13.51 -2.96 -27.13
C GLN A 115 12.29 -2.57 -27.99
N TRP A 116 11.11 -2.45 -27.38
CA TRP A 116 9.85 -2.17 -28.08
C TRP A 116 9.43 -0.70 -28.08
N CYS A 117 10.23 0.21 -27.50
CA CYS A 117 9.87 1.62 -27.38
C CYS A 117 10.51 2.55 -28.43
N HIS A 118 11.28 2.03 -29.41
CA HIS A 118 11.82 2.81 -30.53
C HIS A 118 12.43 4.18 -30.12
N GLU A 119 13.41 4.16 -29.20
CA GLU A 119 14.07 5.37 -28.67
C GLU A 119 13.11 6.36 -27.96
N SER A 120 11.97 5.87 -27.45
CA SER A 120 11.08 6.62 -26.55
C SER A 120 11.25 6.15 -25.11
N ARG A 121 11.30 7.10 -24.17
CA ARG A 121 11.42 6.82 -22.72
C ARG A 121 10.14 6.20 -22.11
N TYR A 122 9.01 6.29 -22.81
CA TYR A 122 7.76 5.62 -22.50
C TYR A 122 7.11 5.08 -23.77
N CYS A 123 6.59 3.85 -23.74
CA CYS A 123 5.69 3.32 -24.76
C CYS A 123 4.62 2.39 -24.18
N TYR A 124 3.64 2.03 -25.01
CA TYR A 124 2.66 0.97 -24.74
C TYR A 124 2.80 -0.13 -25.78
N ASN A 125 2.64 -1.38 -25.38
CA ASN A 125 2.63 -2.53 -26.29
C ASN A 125 1.60 -3.58 -25.86
N HIS A 126 1.04 -4.28 -26.84
CA HIS A 126 0.19 -5.45 -26.64
C HIS A 126 0.86 -6.65 -27.33
N PRO A 127 1.83 -7.31 -26.68
CA PRO A 127 2.50 -8.48 -27.22
C PRO A 127 1.55 -9.66 -27.39
N GLN A 128 1.83 -10.53 -28.35
CA GLN A 128 1.19 -11.84 -28.49
C GLN A 128 1.76 -12.81 -27.44
N HIS A 129 1.13 -13.98 -27.27
CA HIS A 129 1.55 -14.98 -26.28
C HIS A 129 3.04 -15.40 -26.40
N ASN A 130 3.64 -15.70 -25.25
CA ASN A 130 5.02 -16.15 -25.05
C ASN A 130 6.07 -15.13 -25.51
N PHE A 131 6.26 -14.09 -24.69
CA PHE A 131 7.17 -12.97 -24.95
C PHE A 131 8.16 -12.73 -23.81
N THR A 132 9.28 -12.09 -24.16
CA THR A 132 10.31 -11.59 -23.25
C THR A 132 10.51 -10.10 -23.52
N VAL A 133 10.58 -9.28 -22.46
CA VAL A 133 10.82 -7.83 -22.57
C VAL A 133 12.24 -7.53 -22.13
N THR A 134 13.02 -6.91 -23.02
CA THR A 134 14.41 -6.55 -22.73
C THR A 134 14.60 -5.04 -22.58
N CYS A 135 15.46 -4.68 -21.63
CA CYS A 135 15.95 -3.33 -21.44
C CYS A 135 17.49 -3.36 -21.40
N SER A 136 18.14 -2.39 -22.02
CA SER A 136 19.60 -2.30 -22.04
C SER A 136 20.14 -0.88 -21.93
N VAL A 137 21.36 -0.78 -21.41
CA VAL A 137 22.22 0.41 -21.52
C VAL A 137 23.57 -0.05 -22.04
N ASN A 138 24.04 0.61 -23.09
CA ASN A 138 25.25 0.25 -23.84
C ASN A 138 26.35 1.27 -23.58
N ALA A 139 27.60 0.83 -23.67
CA ALA A 139 28.80 1.66 -23.60
C ALA A 139 28.90 2.53 -22.33
N THR A 140 28.78 1.90 -21.15
CA THR A 140 29.06 2.56 -19.86
C THR A 140 30.34 2.05 -19.21
N ARG A 141 31.00 2.90 -18.43
CA ARG A 141 32.04 2.48 -17.47
C ARG A 141 31.83 3.25 -16.17
N PRO A 142 31.78 2.61 -14.98
CA PRO A 142 31.62 1.16 -14.75
C PRO A 142 30.31 0.58 -15.35
N PRO A 143 30.04 -0.74 -15.25
CA PRO A 143 28.75 -1.30 -15.66
C PRO A 143 27.60 -0.65 -14.88
N LEU A 144 26.54 -0.24 -15.58
CA LEU A 144 25.35 0.31 -14.93
C LEU A 144 24.47 -0.79 -14.35
N THR A 145 24.01 -0.64 -13.10
CA THR A 145 23.03 -1.53 -12.48
C THR A 145 21.61 -1.19 -12.95
N LEU A 146 20.92 -2.16 -13.56
CA LEU A 146 19.54 -2.07 -14.00
C LEU A 146 18.68 -3.10 -13.26
N ALA A 147 17.41 -2.76 -13.00
CA ALA A 147 16.44 -3.68 -12.46
C ALA A 147 15.05 -3.51 -13.09
N TRP A 148 14.34 -4.62 -13.35
CA TRP A 148 12.93 -4.57 -13.71
C TRP A 148 12.09 -4.42 -12.44
N LYS A 149 11.17 -3.44 -12.43
CA LYS A 149 10.25 -3.19 -11.32
C LYS A 149 8.83 -2.93 -11.84
N LEU A 150 7.82 -3.40 -11.13
CA LEU A 150 6.41 -3.10 -11.39
C LEU A 150 6.03 -1.79 -10.69
N GLN A 151 5.44 -0.84 -11.41
CA GLN A 151 4.95 0.40 -10.81
C GLN A 151 3.59 0.16 -10.15
N THR A 152 3.46 0.53 -8.87
CA THR A 152 2.20 0.49 -8.13
C THR A 152 1.97 1.82 -7.40
N VAL A 153 0.76 2.03 -6.86
CA VAL A 153 0.41 3.16 -5.98
C VAL A 153 1.24 3.18 -4.68
N HIS A 154 1.74 2.01 -4.26
CA HIS A 154 2.66 1.87 -3.14
C HIS A 154 4.14 2.11 -3.50
N GLY A 155 4.43 2.42 -4.78
CA GLY A 155 5.78 2.60 -5.32
C GLY A 155 6.20 1.48 -6.27
N LYS A 156 7.50 1.44 -6.58
CA LYS A 156 8.12 0.42 -7.45
C LYS A 156 8.34 -0.87 -6.65
N GLN A 157 7.87 -2.01 -7.16
CA GLN A 157 8.07 -3.34 -6.56
C GLN A 157 9.02 -4.17 -7.43
N ASN A 158 10.00 -4.84 -6.83
CA ASN A 158 10.93 -5.68 -7.57
C ASN A 158 10.21 -6.92 -8.13
N ILE A 159 10.57 -7.32 -9.35
CA ILE A 159 10.13 -8.59 -9.97
C ILE A 159 11.37 -9.44 -10.32
N SER A 160 11.16 -10.72 -10.65
CA SER A 160 12.24 -11.58 -11.14
C SER A 160 12.63 -11.20 -12.57
N PHE A 161 13.91 -11.27 -12.90
CA PHE A 161 14.45 -11.02 -14.24
C PHE A 161 15.82 -11.67 -14.40
N GLU A 162 16.19 -11.99 -15.64
CA GLU A 162 17.56 -12.36 -15.99
C GLU A 162 18.40 -11.10 -16.25
N ALA A 163 19.66 -11.12 -15.80
CA ALA A 163 20.60 -10.02 -16.00
C ALA A 163 21.88 -10.52 -16.67
N LYS A 164 22.38 -9.74 -17.63
CA LYS A 164 23.60 -10.03 -18.38
C LYS A 164 24.41 -8.76 -18.59
N VAL A 165 25.67 -8.77 -18.15
CA VAL A 165 26.66 -7.74 -18.45
C VAL A 165 27.62 -8.29 -19.51
N VAL A 166 27.90 -7.51 -20.55
CA VAL A 166 28.84 -7.84 -21.62
C VAL A 166 29.87 -6.73 -21.72
N GLU A 167 31.14 -7.08 -21.63
CA GLU A 167 32.27 -6.16 -21.84
C GLU A 167 32.68 -6.16 -23.32
N ASN A 168 32.86 -4.97 -23.89
CA ASN A 168 33.32 -4.74 -25.25
C ASN A 168 34.28 -3.53 -25.23
N GLN A 169 35.56 -3.72 -25.53
CA GLN A 169 36.54 -2.62 -25.58
C GLN A 169 36.51 -1.75 -24.31
N GLU A 170 36.62 -2.38 -23.14
CA GLU A 170 36.76 -1.74 -21.81
C GLU A 170 35.55 -0.91 -21.35
N VAL A 171 34.47 -0.89 -22.13
CA VAL A 171 33.13 -0.43 -21.74
C VAL A 171 32.16 -1.61 -21.67
N PHE A 172 31.09 -1.41 -20.91
CA PHE A 172 30.11 -2.44 -20.58
C PHE A 172 28.76 -2.17 -21.21
N THR A 173 28.03 -3.24 -21.47
CA THR A 173 26.63 -3.24 -21.88
C THR A 173 25.86 -4.09 -20.88
N THR A 174 24.97 -3.46 -20.12
CA THR A 174 24.04 -4.16 -19.22
C THR A 174 22.73 -4.40 -19.94
N LEU A 175 22.25 -5.64 -19.94
CA LEU A 175 20.97 -6.06 -20.46
C LEU A 175 20.20 -6.83 -19.38
N ILE A 176 18.92 -6.50 -19.22
CA ILE A 176 17.99 -7.24 -18.35
C ILE A 176 16.76 -7.69 -19.12
N ALA A 177 16.26 -8.89 -18.82
CA ALA A 177 15.17 -9.53 -19.53
C ALA A 177 14.13 -10.11 -18.55
N VAL A 178 12.84 -9.87 -18.82
CA VAL A 178 11.73 -10.44 -18.04
C VAL A 178 10.78 -11.20 -18.95
N ASP A 179 10.44 -12.42 -18.57
CA ASP A 179 9.51 -13.29 -19.30
C ASP A 179 8.06 -13.12 -18.84
N GLN A 180 7.11 -13.43 -19.73
CA GLN A 180 5.68 -13.33 -19.47
C GLN A 180 5.23 -14.03 -18.16
N SER A 181 5.85 -15.16 -17.78
CA SER A 181 5.47 -15.93 -16.59
C SER A 181 5.71 -15.21 -15.26
N GLU A 182 6.51 -14.15 -15.24
CA GLU A 182 6.69 -13.31 -14.04
C GLU A 182 5.62 -12.20 -13.93
N LEU A 183 4.90 -11.95 -15.03
CA LEU A 183 4.00 -10.82 -15.25
C LEU A 183 2.51 -11.20 -15.32
N ASP A 184 2.19 -12.48 -15.56
CA ASP A 184 0.87 -13.01 -15.91
C ASP A 184 -0.25 -12.89 -14.85
N LYS A 185 0.07 -12.32 -13.68
CA LYS A 185 -0.85 -12.11 -12.55
C LYS A 185 -1.95 -11.08 -12.85
N ASN A 186 -1.67 -10.12 -13.75
CA ASN A 186 -2.52 -8.99 -14.07
C ASN A 186 -2.79 -8.91 -15.58
N THR A 187 -3.81 -8.17 -15.99
CA THR A 187 -4.12 -7.91 -17.40
C THR A 187 -3.12 -6.93 -18.02
N PHE A 188 -2.71 -5.93 -17.24
CA PHE A 188 -1.74 -4.91 -17.60
C PHE A 188 -0.54 -4.92 -16.64
N ALA A 189 0.66 -4.72 -17.19
CA ALA A 189 1.88 -4.54 -16.41
C ALA A 189 2.54 -3.18 -16.73
N PRO A 190 2.40 -2.17 -15.84
CA PRO A 190 3.18 -0.93 -15.91
C PRO A 190 4.62 -1.18 -15.40
N LEU A 191 5.53 -1.54 -16.32
CA LEU A 191 6.92 -1.85 -16.00
C LEU A 191 7.83 -0.62 -16.03
N VAL A 192 8.82 -0.66 -15.14
CA VAL A 192 9.93 0.30 -15.03
C VAL A 192 11.24 -0.45 -15.25
N CYS A 193 12.02 -0.01 -16.22
CA CYS A 193 13.45 -0.30 -16.27
C CYS A 193 14.15 0.73 -15.38
N ASP A 194 14.38 0.32 -14.13
CA ASP A 194 14.88 1.14 -13.04
C ASP A 194 16.40 1.21 -13.10
N THR A 195 16.96 2.42 -13.01
CA THR A 195 18.41 2.61 -12.85
C THR A 195 18.70 2.76 -11.37
N GLU A 196 19.37 1.78 -10.76
CA GLU A 196 19.66 1.84 -9.32
C GLU A 196 20.67 2.95 -9.03
N VAL A 197 20.20 4.02 -8.38
CA VAL A 197 20.87 5.33 -8.37
C VAL A 197 22.13 5.32 -7.51
N ASN A 198 23.28 5.17 -8.16
CA ASN A 198 24.60 5.47 -7.62
C ASN A 198 25.27 6.57 -8.46
N GLN A 199 26.17 7.36 -7.85
CA GLN A 199 27.17 8.08 -8.65
C GLN A 199 28.06 7.04 -9.35
N PRO A 200 28.47 7.25 -10.62
CA PRO A 200 28.47 8.50 -11.39
C PRO A 200 27.20 8.79 -12.22
N PHE A 201 26.22 7.89 -12.24
CA PHE A 201 25.17 7.87 -13.27
C PHE A 201 23.83 8.52 -12.85
N SER A 202 23.83 9.41 -11.86
CA SER A 202 22.63 10.06 -11.32
C SER A 202 21.85 10.95 -12.32
N SER A 203 22.46 11.29 -13.45
CA SER A 203 21.83 11.98 -14.56
C SER A 203 20.86 11.09 -15.36
N ILE A 204 21.13 9.78 -15.44
CA ILE A 204 20.29 8.82 -16.16
C ILE A 204 18.91 8.72 -15.48
N LYS A 205 17.87 8.48 -16.27
CA LYS A 205 16.48 8.42 -15.81
C LYS A 205 15.82 7.11 -16.23
N ASP A 206 14.98 6.55 -15.37
CA ASP A 206 14.24 5.30 -15.64
C ASP A 206 13.45 5.36 -16.96
N ALA A 207 13.33 4.23 -17.63
CA ALA A 207 12.45 4.04 -18.79
C ALA A 207 11.21 3.22 -18.43
N PHE A 208 10.12 3.40 -19.16
CA PHE A 208 8.81 2.86 -18.80
C PHE A 208 8.14 2.15 -19.98
N ILE A 209 7.43 1.05 -19.71
CA ILE A 209 6.60 0.40 -20.71
C ILE A 209 5.29 -0.10 -20.07
N LEU A 210 4.16 0.24 -20.67
CA LEU A 210 2.86 -0.32 -20.29
C LEU A 210 2.53 -1.49 -21.22
N LEU A 211 2.46 -2.69 -20.64
CA LEU A 211 2.11 -3.89 -21.38
C LEU A 211 0.65 -4.27 -21.15
N GLU A 212 -0.03 -4.69 -22.20
CA GLU A 212 -1.29 -5.43 -22.12
C GLU A 212 -1.00 -6.91 -22.41
N ILE A 213 -1.04 -7.74 -21.37
CA ILE A 213 -0.62 -9.15 -21.40
C ILE A 213 -1.76 -10.04 -21.90
N ASN A 214 -2.98 -9.73 -21.46
CA ASN A 214 -4.20 -10.44 -21.82
C ASN A 214 -5.22 -9.40 -22.33
N GLN A 215 -6.10 -9.80 -23.24
CA GLN A 215 -7.21 -8.93 -23.64
C GLN A 215 -8.29 -8.94 -22.54
N PRO A 216 -8.70 -7.79 -21.98
CA PRO A 216 -9.71 -7.77 -20.92
C PRO A 216 -11.12 -8.11 -21.45
N ASP A 217 -11.90 -8.86 -20.67
CA ASP A 217 -13.31 -9.13 -20.95
C ASP A 217 -14.16 -7.86 -20.77
N VAL A 218 -14.92 -7.46 -21.80
CA VAL A 218 -15.73 -6.23 -21.79
C VAL A 218 -17.21 -6.55 -21.59
N ILE A 219 -17.75 -6.17 -20.44
CA ILE A 219 -19.16 -6.39 -20.06
C ILE A 219 -20.04 -5.28 -20.63
N LEU A 220 -20.54 -5.46 -21.86
CA LEU A 220 -21.33 -4.46 -22.59
C LEU A 220 -22.59 -3.97 -21.88
N SER A 221 -23.16 -4.74 -20.94
CA SER A 221 -24.33 -4.33 -20.15
C SER A 221 -24.04 -3.21 -19.15
N GLU A 222 -22.78 -2.91 -18.87
CA GLU A 222 -22.36 -1.83 -17.96
C GLU A 222 -22.11 -0.50 -18.70
N ALA A 223 -22.33 -0.45 -20.02
CA ALA A 223 -22.06 0.73 -20.84
C ALA A 223 -23.03 1.88 -20.55
N VAL A 224 -22.49 3.00 -20.06
CA VAL A 224 -23.26 4.24 -19.84
C VAL A 224 -23.62 4.86 -21.19
N LEU A 225 -24.91 4.96 -21.50
CA LEU A 225 -25.41 5.58 -22.72
C LEU A 225 -25.31 7.11 -22.63
N LEU A 226 -24.46 7.70 -23.46
CA LEU A 226 -24.31 9.15 -23.62
C LEU A 226 -24.96 9.61 -24.92
N ARG A 227 -25.86 10.59 -24.82
CA ARG A 227 -26.55 11.22 -25.95
C ARG A 227 -26.11 12.68 -26.05
N HIS A 228 -25.55 13.05 -27.20
CA HIS A 228 -25.05 14.41 -27.46
C HIS A 228 -25.63 14.99 -28.74
N SER A 229 -25.71 16.32 -28.77
CA SER A 229 -25.97 17.04 -30.02
C SER A 229 -24.72 17.05 -30.91
N GLU A 230 -24.88 17.26 -32.21
CA GLU A 230 -23.76 17.39 -33.15
C GLU A 230 -22.99 18.70 -32.94
N ASN A 231 -21.66 18.68 -33.15
CA ASN A 231 -20.71 19.77 -32.85
C ASN A 231 -20.54 20.14 -31.36
N GLU A 232 -21.05 19.33 -30.45
CA GLU A 232 -20.84 19.44 -29.01
C GLU A 232 -19.51 18.78 -28.59
N SER A 233 -18.83 19.30 -27.56
CA SER A 233 -17.62 18.68 -27.03
C SER A 233 -17.97 17.59 -26.01
N VAL A 234 -17.55 16.36 -26.22
CA VAL A 234 -17.82 15.22 -25.33
C VAL A 234 -16.56 14.86 -24.56
N THR A 235 -16.61 14.91 -23.23
CA THR A 235 -15.53 14.39 -22.36
C THR A 235 -15.99 13.10 -21.68
N LEU A 236 -15.25 12.02 -21.89
CA LEU A 236 -15.42 10.73 -21.23
C LEU A 236 -14.38 10.63 -20.09
N PRO A 237 -14.79 10.64 -18.81
CA PRO A 237 -13.86 10.39 -17.70
C PRO A 237 -13.41 8.93 -17.68
N CYS A 238 -12.18 8.66 -17.22
CA CYS A 238 -11.66 7.29 -17.10
C CYS A 238 -11.83 6.77 -15.67
N SER A 239 -11.26 7.50 -14.69
CA SER A 239 -11.48 7.33 -13.26
C SER A 239 -11.26 8.69 -12.55
N ASP A 240 -11.82 8.82 -11.35
CA ASP A 240 -11.62 9.97 -10.45
C ASP A 240 -10.50 9.75 -9.40
N ASP A 241 -9.86 8.58 -9.42
CA ASP A 241 -8.80 8.16 -8.49
C ASP A 241 -7.36 8.44 -9.01
N ASP A 242 -6.37 8.35 -8.13
CA ASP A 242 -4.94 8.45 -8.47
C ASP A 242 -4.47 7.19 -9.23
N LEU A 243 -4.57 7.22 -10.57
CA LEU A 243 -4.21 6.11 -11.45
C LEU A 243 -2.69 5.98 -11.66
N VAL A 244 -2.19 4.74 -11.66
CA VAL A 244 -0.84 4.41 -12.14
C VAL A 244 -0.81 4.31 -13.66
N PHE A 245 -1.85 3.73 -14.27
CA PHE A 245 -2.00 3.64 -15.72
C PHE A 245 -3.44 3.79 -16.21
N PHE A 246 -3.59 4.12 -17.49
CA PHE A 246 -4.86 4.03 -18.22
C PHE A 246 -4.65 3.66 -19.70
N VAL A 247 -5.64 3.02 -20.32
CA VAL A 247 -5.70 2.68 -21.75
C VAL A 247 -7.12 2.91 -22.26
N TRP A 248 -7.30 3.92 -23.12
CA TRP A 248 -8.54 4.16 -23.85
C TRP A 248 -8.56 3.36 -25.15
N LYS A 249 -9.67 2.64 -25.39
CA LYS A 249 -9.95 1.99 -26.67
C LYS A 249 -11.36 2.31 -27.18
N LYS A 250 -11.53 2.28 -28.50
CA LYS A 250 -12.85 2.26 -29.17
C LYS A 250 -13.06 0.90 -29.81
N GLN A 251 -14.24 0.32 -29.64
CA GLN A 251 -14.63 -0.91 -30.30
C GLN A 251 -14.76 -0.69 -31.83
N ILE A 252 -14.11 -1.54 -32.62
CA ILE A 252 -14.31 -1.60 -34.08
C ILE A 252 -15.39 -2.63 -34.41
N ASN A 253 -15.29 -3.82 -33.81
CA ASN A 253 -16.22 -4.93 -33.95
C ASN A 253 -16.29 -5.72 -32.63
N ALA A 254 -17.07 -6.81 -32.59
CA ALA A 254 -17.34 -7.55 -31.34
C ALA A 254 -16.07 -7.99 -30.57
N SER A 255 -14.97 -8.29 -31.26
CA SER A 255 -13.71 -8.79 -30.68
C SER A 255 -12.54 -7.80 -30.75
N GLU A 256 -12.61 -6.76 -31.60
CA GLU A 256 -11.49 -5.89 -31.92
C GLU A 256 -11.67 -4.46 -31.36
N TYR A 257 -10.62 -3.97 -30.69
CA TYR A 257 -10.59 -2.66 -30.06
C TYR A 257 -9.37 -1.86 -30.52
N LYS A 258 -9.61 -0.65 -31.03
CA LYS A 258 -8.54 0.29 -31.41
C LYS A 258 -8.13 1.14 -30.21
N VAL A 259 -6.85 1.10 -29.86
CA VAL A 259 -6.26 2.03 -28.87
C VAL A 259 -6.35 3.47 -29.38
N LEU A 260 -6.77 4.38 -28.51
CA LEU A 260 -6.94 5.81 -28.79
C LEU A 260 -5.94 6.67 -28.02
N ALA A 261 -5.70 6.29 -26.77
CA ALA A 261 -4.81 6.99 -25.85
C ALA A 261 -4.37 6.04 -24.74
N HIS A 262 -3.19 6.25 -24.18
CA HIS A 262 -2.70 5.47 -23.05
C HIS A 262 -1.76 6.31 -22.20
N GLY A 263 -1.56 5.95 -20.94
CA GLY A 263 -0.63 6.64 -20.07
C GLY A 263 -0.20 5.79 -18.88
N SER A 264 1.00 6.04 -18.38
CA SER A 264 1.52 5.47 -17.13
C SER A 264 2.66 6.35 -16.61
N SER A 265 2.92 6.30 -15.30
CA SER A 265 4.09 6.94 -14.67
C SER A 265 4.27 8.42 -15.02
N GLY A 266 3.16 9.16 -15.15
CA GLY A 266 3.12 10.58 -15.48
C GLY A 266 3.12 10.93 -16.98
N TYR A 267 3.34 9.94 -17.86
CA TYR A 267 3.20 10.07 -19.32
C TYR A 267 1.76 9.84 -19.76
N ALA A 268 1.37 10.48 -20.85
CA ALA A 268 0.10 10.29 -21.53
C ALA A 268 0.28 10.56 -23.04
N MET A 269 -0.11 9.60 -23.86
CA MET A 269 0.02 9.62 -25.33
C MET A 269 -1.36 9.46 -25.99
N ILE A 270 -1.47 9.94 -27.24
CA ILE A 270 -2.68 9.87 -28.05
C ILE A 270 -2.31 9.35 -29.44
N GLU A 271 -2.96 8.27 -29.86
CA GLU A 271 -2.74 7.55 -31.13
C GLU A 271 -3.46 8.19 -32.33
N SER A 272 -4.29 9.21 -32.10
CA SER A 272 -5.14 9.80 -33.12
C SER A 272 -5.47 11.26 -32.82
N SER A 273 -5.07 12.16 -33.72
CA SER A 273 -5.34 13.61 -33.67
C SER A 273 -6.83 14.00 -33.63
N LYS A 274 -7.74 13.04 -33.82
CA LYS A 274 -9.19 13.22 -33.61
C LYS A 274 -9.60 13.38 -32.13
N TYR A 275 -8.74 12.99 -31.19
CA TYR A 275 -9.01 13.01 -29.75
C TYR A 275 -8.01 13.90 -29.01
N THR A 276 -8.43 14.43 -27.86
CA THR A 276 -7.53 15.10 -26.90
C THR A 276 -7.71 14.49 -25.51
N LEU A 277 -6.72 14.64 -24.63
CA LEU A 277 -6.84 14.23 -23.22
C LEU A 277 -7.06 15.46 -22.34
N ARG A 278 -8.12 15.42 -21.53
CA ARG A 278 -8.40 16.42 -20.50
C ARG A 278 -8.01 15.84 -19.14
N ASN A 279 -7.41 16.67 -18.27
CA ASN A 279 -6.91 16.24 -16.95
C ASN A 279 -5.98 15.00 -17.01
N LYS A 280 -5.22 14.83 -18.09
CA LYS A 280 -4.34 13.69 -18.43
C LYS A 280 -5.02 12.33 -18.66
N THR A 281 -6.18 12.04 -18.08
CA THR A 281 -6.82 10.70 -18.14
C THR A 281 -8.16 10.65 -18.88
N SER A 282 -8.88 11.77 -18.99
CA SER A 282 -10.21 11.79 -19.61
C SER A 282 -10.14 12.02 -21.12
N LEU A 283 -10.76 11.14 -21.91
CA LEU A 283 -10.79 11.27 -23.37
C LEU A 283 -11.78 12.36 -23.79
N ASN A 284 -11.35 13.27 -24.65
CA ASN A 284 -12.17 14.39 -25.12
C ASN A 284 -12.29 14.38 -26.65
N ILE A 285 -13.54 14.47 -27.12
CA ILE A 285 -13.94 14.56 -28.53
C ILE A 285 -14.39 16.00 -28.75
N ALA A 286 -13.57 16.80 -29.44
CA ALA A 286 -13.75 18.25 -29.50
C ALA A 286 -14.96 18.71 -30.33
N ARG A 287 -15.39 17.89 -31.31
CA ARG A 287 -16.63 18.08 -32.08
C ARG A 287 -17.27 16.72 -32.31
N SER A 288 -18.39 16.47 -31.64
CA SER A 288 -19.22 15.30 -31.87
C SER A 288 -19.74 15.27 -33.31
N SER A 289 -19.74 14.08 -33.89
CA SER A 289 -20.24 13.75 -35.23
C SER A 289 -20.60 12.26 -35.23
N VAL A 290 -21.43 11.83 -36.17
CA VAL A 290 -21.92 10.44 -36.27
C VAL A 290 -20.76 9.42 -36.38
N GLU A 291 -19.58 9.81 -36.89
CA GLU A 291 -18.39 8.95 -36.92
C GLU A 291 -17.85 8.55 -35.52
N TYR A 292 -18.19 9.33 -34.49
CA TYR A 292 -17.81 9.08 -33.10
C TYR A 292 -18.81 8.20 -32.36
N ASN A 293 -19.91 7.75 -32.99
CA ASN A 293 -20.81 6.78 -32.37
C ASN A 293 -20.10 5.45 -32.07
N GLY A 294 -20.58 4.74 -31.05
CA GLY A 294 -20.11 3.40 -30.68
C GLY A 294 -19.59 3.29 -29.25
N ILE A 295 -18.99 2.14 -28.95
CA ILE A 295 -18.54 1.78 -27.60
C ILE A 295 -17.08 2.20 -27.38
N TYR A 296 -16.85 2.88 -26.26
CA TYR A 296 -15.55 3.32 -25.77
C TYR A 296 -15.32 2.69 -24.39
N VAL A 297 -14.11 2.18 -24.17
CA VAL A 297 -13.67 1.61 -22.89
C VAL A 297 -12.40 2.33 -22.42
N CYS A 298 -12.34 2.68 -21.15
CA CYS A 298 -11.08 2.97 -20.48
C CYS A 298 -10.77 1.82 -19.54
N PHE A 299 -9.62 1.16 -19.72
CA PHE A 299 -9.04 0.31 -18.69
C PHE A 299 -8.09 1.16 -17.85
N PHE A 300 -8.08 0.95 -16.54
CA PHE A 300 -7.22 1.68 -15.62
C PHE A 300 -6.82 0.83 -14.44
N GLY A 301 -5.77 1.26 -13.73
CA GLY A 301 -5.36 0.59 -12.51
C GLY A 301 -4.31 1.35 -11.73
N ASP A 302 -4.10 0.88 -10.50
CA ASP A 302 -3.13 1.39 -9.53
C ASP A 302 -1.89 0.48 -9.40
N GLY A 303 -1.77 -0.51 -10.30
CA GLY A 303 -0.72 -1.55 -10.31
C GLY A 303 -0.98 -2.71 -9.35
N VAL A 304 -2.04 -2.67 -8.54
CA VAL A 304 -2.51 -3.77 -7.66
C VAL A 304 -3.92 -4.20 -8.05
N TYR A 305 -4.77 -3.25 -8.40
CA TYR A 305 -6.14 -3.41 -8.87
C TYR A 305 -6.31 -2.86 -10.28
N GLU A 306 -7.20 -3.50 -11.03
CA GLU A 306 -7.58 -3.12 -12.39
C GLU A 306 -9.09 -2.88 -12.43
N GLY A 307 -9.51 -1.89 -13.22
CA GLY A 307 -10.90 -1.52 -13.41
C GLY A 307 -11.17 -1.06 -14.84
N MET A 308 -12.44 -0.90 -15.17
CA MET A 308 -12.86 -0.34 -16.45
C MET A 308 -14.03 0.63 -16.30
N THR A 309 -14.09 1.62 -17.18
CA THR A 309 -15.27 2.46 -17.42
C THR A 309 -15.71 2.32 -18.88
N LEU A 310 -17.02 2.22 -19.09
CA LEU A 310 -17.59 1.83 -20.37
C LEU A 310 -18.68 2.81 -20.81
N TYR A 311 -18.56 3.32 -22.04
CA TYR A 311 -19.45 4.35 -22.59
C TYR A 311 -19.99 3.93 -23.95
N ASN A 312 -21.29 4.07 -24.16
CA ASN A 312 -21.93 3.98 -25.47
C ASN A 312 -22.26 5.40 -25.94
N VAL A 313 -21.45 5.96 -26.84
CA VAL A 313 -21.62 7.33 -27.34
C VAL A 313 -22.56 7.31 -28.54
N SER A 314 -23.58 8.17 -28.48
CA SER A 314 -24.56 8.37 -29.55
C SER A 314 -24.81 9.85 -29.80
N VAL A 315 -24.56 10.29 -31.02
CA VAL A 315 -24.84 11.65 -31.50
C VAL A 315 -26.20 11.66 -32.18
N SER A 316 -27.11 12.50 -31.70
CA SER A 316 -28.41 12.74 -32.32
C SER A 316 -28.35 13.99 -33.20
N GLU A 317 -28.81 13.88 -34.45
CA GLU A 317 -29.01 15.04 -35.32
C GLU A 317 -29.91 16.07 -34.62
N SER A 318 -29.46 17.32 -34.58
CA SER A 318 -30.33 18.40 -34.11
C SER A 318 -31.42 18.64 -35.16
N ILE A 319 -32.67 18.30 -34.83
CA ILE A 319 -33.82 18.74 -35.62
C ILE A 319 -33.84 20.26 -35.54
N GLY A 320 -33.34 20.90 -36.59
CA GLY A 320 -33.44 22.34 -36.77
C GLY A 320 -34.91 22.73 -36.70
N THR A 321 -35.31 23.41 -35.62
CA THR A 321 -36.66 23.96 -35.48
C THR A 321 -36.77 25.20 -36.35
N ASP A 322 -36.85 24.98 -37.66
CA ASP A 322 -37.07 26.00 -38.66
C ASP A 322 -38.47 26.59 -38.44
N ARG A 323 -38.54 27.67 -37.64
CA ARG A 323 -39.77 28.41 -37.37
C ARG A 323 -40.20 29.17 -38.63
N LYS A 324 -40.79 28.49 -39.60
CA LYS A 324 -41.57 29.10 -40.70
C LYS A 324 -42.58 28.11 -41.30
N ASN A 325 -43.85 28.51 -41.27
CA ASN A 325 -45.03 27.83 -41.80
C ASN A 325 -45.24 26.41 -41.23
N ASP A 326 -46.24 26.19 -40.39
CA ASP A 326 -47.58 26.04 -40.93
C ASP A 326 -48.69 26.79 -40.17
N LYS A 327 -49.46 27.57 -40.92
CA LYS A 327 -50.79 28.07 -40.52
C LYS A 327 -51.87 27.20 -41.16
N ASN A 328 -52.21 26.08 -40.54
CA ASN A 328 -53.54 25.48 -40.62
C ASN A 328 -53.69 24.39 -39.55
N TRP A 329 -54.94 24.02 -39.23
CA TRP A 329 -55.41 23.00 -38.25
C TRP A 329 -56.11 23.47 -36.96
N THR A 330 -56.39 24.76 -36.79
CA THR A 330 -57.37 25.24 -35.77
C THR A 330 -58.83 25.06 -36.24
N GLY A 331 -59.22 23.84 -36.63
CA GLY A 331 -60.51 23.60 -37.32
C GLY A 331 -61.35 22.38 -36.89
N ILE A 332 -60.79 21.39 -36.18
CA ILE A 332 -61.49 20.09 -35.96
C ILE A 332 -61.57 19.65 -34.48
N ILE A 333 -60.85 20.28 -33.56
CA ILE A 333 -60.75 19.79 -32.16
C ILE A 333 -61.90 20.30 -31.24
N LEU A 334 -62.59 21.39 -31.61
CA LEU A 334 -63.64 21.98 -30.77
C LEU A 334 -64.96 21.16 -30.63
N PRO A 335 -65.43 20.37 -31.61
CA PRO A 335 -66.65 19.56 -31.46
C PRO A 335 -66.45 18.29 -30.62
N LEU A 336 -65.27 17.65 -30.70
CA LEU A 336 -65.01 16.36 -30.07
C LEU A 336 -64.99 16.45 -28.53
N VAL A 337 -64.44 17.53 -27.97
CA VAL A 337 -64.40 17.76 -26.52
C VAL A 337 -65.82 17.92 -25.95
N ILE A 338 -66.73 18.56 -26.68
CA ILE A 338 -68.12 18.77 -26.25
C ILE A 338 -68.89 17.44 -26.22
N VAL A 339 -68.70 16.57 -27.21
CA VAL A 339 -69.34 15.24 -27.25
C VAL A 339 -68.89 14.37 -26.07
N VAL A 340 -67.59 14.35 -25.75
CA VAL A 340 -67.05 13.59 -24.61
C VAL A 340 -67.62 14.07 -23.27
N ILE A 341 -67.77 15.39 -23.08
CA ILE A 341 -68.35 15.97 -21.87
C ILE A 341 -69.84 15.59 -21.72
N VAL A 342 -70.63 15.62 -22.81
CA VAL A 342 -72.05 15.23 -22.77
C VAL A 342 -72.23 13.75 -22.45
N VAL A 343 -71.37 12.87 -22.99
CA VAL A 343 -71.39 11.43 -22.67
C VAL A 343 -71.04 11.17 -21.20
N LEU A 344 -70.02 11.86 -20.66
CA LEU A 344 -69.67 11.76 -19.24
C LEU A 344 -70.82 12.18 -18.31
N VAL A 345 -71.52 13.27 -18.61
CA VAL A 345 -72.67 13.73 -17.82
C VAL A 345 -73.83 12.73 -17.86
N LEU A 346 -74.09 12.09 -19.01
CA LEU A 346 -75.12 11.06 -19.14
C LEU A 346 -74.77 9.77 -18.38
N VAL A 347 -73.51 9.35 -18.39
CA VAL A 347 -73.05 8.18 -17.61
C VAL A 347 -73.16 8.45 -16.10
N ILE A 348 -72.79 9.65 -15.63
CA ILE A 348 -72.95 10.05 -14.22
C ILE A 348 -74.43 10.06 -13.80
N MET A 349 -75.34 10.55 -14.65
CA MET A 349 -76.80 10.49 -14.41
C MET A 349 -77.29 9.05 -14.25
N ILE A 350 -76.84 8.12 -15.09
CA ILE A 350 -77.23 6.70 -15.03
C ILE A 350 -76.71 6.04 -13.73
N ILE A 351 -75.47 6.32 -13.34
CA ILE A 351 -74.87 5.83 -12.08
C ILE A 351 -75.66 6.33 -10.86
N VAL A 352 -76.05 7.61 -10.84
CA VAL A 352 -76.87 8.20 -9.76
C VAL A 352 -78.27 7.57 -9.68
N VAL A 353 -78.86 7.15 -10.81
CA VAL A 353 -80.16 6.44 -10.82
C VAL A 353 -80.02 5.01 -10.30
N LEU A 354 -78.94 4.30 -10.63
CA LEU A 354 -78.70 2.92 -10.16
C LEU A 354 -78.39 2.87 -8.66
N ILE A 355 -77.62 3.83 -8.12
CA ILE A 355 -77.30 3.92 -6.69
C ILE A 355 -78.54 4.19 -5.81
N LYS A 356 -79.65 4.67 -6.40
CA LYS A 356 -80.88 4.99 -5.64
C LYS A 356 -81.79 3.79 -5.33
N ARG A 357 -81.43 2.57 -5.74
CA ARG A 357 -82.15 1.31 -5.43
C ARG A 357 -81.23 0.26 -4.80
N GLY A 358 -80.77 0.50 -3.56
CA GLY A 358 -79.90 -0.45 -2.84
C GLY A 358 -79.50 -0.05 -1.41
N LYS A 359 -80.47 0.16 -0.51
CA LYS A 359 -80.25 0.02 0.96
C LYS A 359 -80.74 -1.38 1.35
N THR A 360 -80.19 -2.15 2.28
CA THR A 360 -79.16 -1.96 3.35
C THR A 360 -78.10 -3.09 3.24
N CYS A 361 -77.11 -3.34 4.12
CA CYS A 361 -76.70 -2.77 5.43
C CYS A 361 -75.20 -3.08 5.71
N GLY A 362 -74.65 -2.60 6.83
CA GLY A 362 -73.38 -3.07 7.42
C GLY A 362 -72.27 -2.02 7.50
N GLU A 363 -71.86 -1.65 8.72
CA GLU A 363 -70.81 -0.64 8.97
C GLU A 363 -69.41 -1.26 9.10
N TYR A 364 -68.38 -0.59 8.57
CA TYR A 364 -67.23 -0.17 9.39
C TYR A 364 -66.48 1.01 8.74
N LYS A 365 -65.92 1.90 9.58
CA LYS A 365 -65.28 3.15 9.13
C LYS A 365 -63.79 2.96 8.80
N ARG A 366 -63.33 3.62 7.73
CA ARG A 366 -61.93 4.06 7.56
C ARG A 366 -61.92 5.40 6.80
N ALA A 367 -61.03 6.30 7.19
CA ALA A 367 -60.82 7.62 6.58
C ALA A 367 -59.41 8.13 6.93
N PRO A 368 -58.86 9.13 6.23
CA PRO A 368 -59.01 9.45 4.80
C PRO A 368 -57.65 9.43 4.06
N THR A 369 -57.66 9.22 2.75
CA THR A 369 -56.51 9.49 1.87
C THR A 369 -56.61 10.90 1.28
N SER A 370 -55.50 11.62 1.18
CA SER A 370 -55.38 12.88 0.42
C SER A 370 -54.54 12.70 -0.84
N ASP A 371 -54.88 13.48 -1.87
CA ASP A 371 -54.15 13.62 -3.15
C ASP A 371 -52.68 14.06 -2.92
N ASN A 372 -51.69 13.99 -3.83
CA ASN A 372 -51.58 13.83 -5.30
C ASN A 372 -50.05 13.56 -5.58
N PRO A 373 -49.47 13.68 -6.79
CA PRO A 373 -49.78 13.14 -8.11
C PRO A 373 -48.59 12.34 -8.74
N GLY A 374 -48.79 11.75 -9.94
CA GLY A 374 -47.73 11.63 -10.95
C GLY A 374 -46.67 10.52 -10.81
N VAL A 375 -47.00 9.30 -11.25
CA VAL A 375 -46.02 8.21 -11.43
C VAL A 375 -45.11 8.49 -12.63
N LYS A 376 -43.80 8.51 -12.38
CA LYS A 376 -42.79 8.15 -13.40
C LYS A 376 -42.30 6.74 -13.14
N GLN A 377 -42.05 6.02 -14.22
CA GLN A 377 -41.65 4.63 -14.24
C GLN A 377 -40.13 4.56 -14.12
N ASP A 378 -39.64 3.78 -13.15
CA ASP A 378 -38.22 3.68 -12.80
C ASP A 378 -37.81 2.20 -12.97
N ASP A 379 -36.96 1.93 -13.97
CA ASP A 379 -36.45 0.60 -14.30
C ASP A 379 -34.94 0.61 -13.99
N GLY A 380 -34.49 -0.10 -12.94
CA GLY A 380 -33.07 -0.15 -12.60
C GLY A 380 -32.74 -0.91 -11.31
N THR A 381 -32.12 -2.09 -11.46
CA THR A 381 -31.82 -3.05 -10.39
C THR A 381 -30.83 -2.52 -9.33
N THR A 382 -31.30 -2.21 -8.12
CA THR A 382 -30.45 -1.85 -6.98
C THR A 382 -30.15 -3.06 -6.08
N ILE A 383 -28.86 -3.37 -5.85
CA ILE A 383 -28.44 -4.31 -4.79
C ILE A 383 -28.20 -3.51 -3.51
N ASN A 384 -29.25 -3.33 -2.72
CA ASN A 384 -29.19 -2.59 -1.45
C ASN A 384 -28.81 -3.51 -0.28
N ALA A 385 -27.77 -3.12 0.46
CA ALA A 385 -27.48 -3.63 1.79
C ALA A 385 -28.15 -2.70 2.82
N SER A 386 -29.38 -3.01 3.20
CA SER A 386 -30.19 -2.21 4.12
C SER A 386 -29.96 -2.59 5.58
N PHE A 387 -29.75 -1.60 6.46
CA PHE A 387 -29.62 -1.79 7.90
C PHE A 387 -30.82 -1.19 8.64
N LEU A 388 -31.32 -1.86 9.67
CA LEU A 388 -32.41 -1.39 10.54
C LEU A 388 -31.89 -1.20 11.97
N ILE A 389 -32.16 -0.02 12.56
CA ILE A 389 -31.80 0.32 13.95
C ILE A 389 -33.07 0.88 14.63
N GLN A 390 -33.30 0.50 15.88
CA GLN A 390 -34.47 0.91 16.66
C GLN A 390 -34.03 1.44 18.03
N GLU A 391 -34.55 2.60 18.44
CA GLU A 391 -34.25 3.25 19.73
C GLU A 391 -35.51 3.35 20.61
N THR A 392 -35.32 3.43 21.93
CA THR A 392 -36.39 3.59 22.95
C THR A 392 -36.19 4.87 23.78
N PRO A 393 -37.23 5.67 24.07
CA PRO A 393 -37.05 7.06 24.52
C PRO A 393 -37.06 7.28 26.05
N ALA A 394 -36.25 8.25 26.52
CA ALA A 394 -36.36 8.85 27.86
C ALA A 394 -36.06 10.37 27.91
N LYS A 395 -36.84 11.07 28.75
CA LYS A 395 -37.10 12.52 28.93
C LYS A 395 -35.92 13.53 29.06
N HIS A 396 -36.21 14.77 28.59
CA HIS A 396 -35.79 16.16 29.00
C HIS A 396 -35.01 16.38 30.34
N GLU A 397 -34.20 17.43 30.58
CA GLU A 397 -34.03 18.80 30.00
C GLU A 397 -32.59 19.39 30.32
N PRO A 398 -32.20 20.71 30.22
CA PRO A 398 -30.86 21.09 29.71
C PRO A 398 -29.97 21.98 30.63
N ASN A 399 -28.65 22.08 30.33
CA ASN A 399 -27.91 23.33 30.01
C ASN A 399 -26.38 23.31 30.24
N TYR A 400 -25.73 24.24 29.52
CA TYR A 400 -24.37 24.80 29.66
C TYR A 400 -23.14 24.06 29.09
N SER A 401 -22.25 24.90 28.56
CA SER A 401 -21.19 24.58 27.61
C SER A 401 -19.79 24.73 28.21
N TYR A 402 -18.88 23.81 27.90
CA TYR A 402 -17.48 24.16 27.62
C TYR A 402 -16.80 23.15 26.70
N ASN A 403 -15.75 23.57 26.00
CA ASN A 403 -15.08 22.83 24.92
C ASN A 403 -13.68 22.37 25.38
N PRO A 404 -13.22 21.14 25.05
CA PRO A 404 -12.02 21.07 24.19
C PRO A 404 -11.89 19.84 23.26
N SER A 405 -11.75 20.12 21.96
CA SER A 405 -10.92 19.47 20.91
C SER A 405 -10.23 18.10 21.12
N VAL A 406 -10.49 17.12 20.21
CA VAL A 406 -9.67 15.91 19.94
C VAL A 406 -9.59 15.60 18.41
N LYS A 407 -8.69 14.67 18.00
CA LYS A 407 -8.00 14.51 16.69
C LYS A 407 -8.71 13.66 15.60
N GLN A 408 -8.26 13.86 14.36
CA GLN A 408 -8.51 13.02 13.17
C GLN A 408 -7.76 11.68 13.18
N VAL A 409 -8.33 10.66 12.51
CA VAL A 409 -7.69 9.42 12.05
C VAL A 409 -8.28 9.06 10.66
N ASP A 410 -7.42 8.71 9.70
CA ASP A 410 -7.65 8.00 8.43
C ASP A 410 -8.86 8.34 7.55
N GLY A 411 -9.13 9.65 7.36
CA GLY A 411 -9.55 10.25 6.09
C GLY A 411 -10.92 9.89 5.48
N THR A 412 -11.60 8.84 5.96
CA THR A 412 -12.78 8.26 5.31
C THR A 412 -14.03 8.71 6.06
N THR A 413 -14.81 9.62 5.46
CA THR A 413 -16.08 10.08 6.02
C THR A 413 -17.23 9.37 5.31
N ILE A 414 -18.00 8.58 6.06
CA ILE A 414 -19.18 7.88 5.54
C ILE A 414 -20.41 8.72 5.90
N ASN A 415 -21.14 9.20 4.89
CA ASN A 415 -22.39 9.93 5.08
C ASN A 415 -23.59 8.98 5.00
N ALA A 416 -24.58 9.21 5.86
CA ALA A 416 -25.88 8.55 5.81
C ALA A 416 -26.98 9.60 5.73
N SER A 417 -28.01 9.33 4.94
CA SER A 417 -29.19 10.19 4.78
C SER A 417 -30.40 9.54 5.43
N LEU A 418 -31.18 10.31 6.19
CA LEU A 418 -32.46 9.86 6.71
C LEU A 418 -33.47 9.80 5.55
N VAL A 419 -33.94 8.61 5.22
CA VAL A 419 -34.91 8.35 4.14
C VAL A 419 -36.35 8.54 4.65
N GLU A 420 -36.64 8.02 5.84
CA GLU A 420 -37.98 8.06 6.43
C GLU A 420 -37.93 8.33 7.93
N GLN A 421 -38.70 9.31 8.38
CA GLN A 421 -38.70 9.82 9.75
C GLN A 421 -39.85 9.20 10.54
N GLY A 422 -39.53 8.21 11.38
CA GLY A 422 -40.50 7.45 12.18
C GLY A 422 -39.83 6.55 13.22
N THR A 423 -40.60 5.62 13.80
CA THR A 423 -40.08 4.56 14.67
C THR A 423 -40.36 3.19 14.04
N PRO A 424 -39.35 2.50 13.48
CA PRO A 424 -37.94 2.89 13.35
C PRO A 424 -37.71 3.96 12.26
N ALA A 425 -36.57 4.63 12.33
CA ALA A 425 -36.11 5.58 11.31
C ALA A 425 -35.21 4.86 10.29
N ILE A 426 -35.43 5.11 9.00
CA ILE A 426 -34.70 4.42 7.92
C ILE A 426 -33.59 5.32 7.39
N TYR A 427 -32.37 4.78 7.29
CA TYR A 427 -31.19 5.50 6.79
C TYR A 427 -30.58 4.80 5.58
N GLU A 428 -30.20 5.58 4.58
CA GLU A 428 -29.48 5.16 3.38
C GLU A 428 -28.03 5.61 3.46
N LEU A 429 -27.09 4.71 3.17
CA LEU A 429 -25.65 5.00 3.13
C LEU A 429 -25.29 5.65 1.79
N ASN A 430 -25.43 6.97 1.74
CA ASN A 430 -25.20 7.75 0.53
C ASN A 430 -23.71 8.09 0.34
N TYR A 431 -23.02 7.22 -0.42
CA TYR A 431 -21.76 7.59 -1.06
C TYR A 431 -22.05 8.44 -2.30
N SER A 432 -21.70 9.72 -2.23
CA SER A 432 -21.64 10.59 -3.42
C SER A 432 -20.49 11.60 -3.29
N ARG A 433 -19.78 11.81 -4.40
CA ARG A 433 -19.17 13.11 -4.70
C ARG A 433 -20.05 13.78 -5.76
N LYS A 434 -20.45 15.03 -5.51
CA LYS A 434 -21.05 15.90 -6.53
C LYS A 434 -20.43 17.30 -6.46
N PRO A 435 -20.48 18.06 -7.58
CA PRO A 435 -19.43 18.99 -7.95
C PRO A 435 -19.59 20.35 -7.30
N ILE A 436 -18.52 21.14 -7.33
CA ILE A 436 -18.54 22.57 -7.05
C ILE A 436 -18.18 23.32 -8.33
N GLU A 437 -19.18 23.83 -9.03
CA GLU A 437 -19.02 25.08 -9.76
C GLU A 437 -19.04 26.25 -8.75
N ASN A 438 -18.35 27.34 -9.08
CA ASN A 438 -18.16 28.50 -8.22
C ASN A 438 -19.50 29.12 -7.73
N SER A 439 -19.65 29.26 -6.41
CA SER A 439 -19.90 30.59 -5.80
C SER A 439 -19.78 30.54 -4.27
N ASP A 440 -19.36 31.67 -3.70
CA ASP A 440 -19.06 31.92 -2.29
C ASP A 440 -20.09 31.42 -1.27
N LEU A 441 -19.64 30.71 -0.21
CA LEU A 441 -19.66 31.25 1.17
C LEU A 441 -19.06 30.31 2.24
N LYS A 442 -18.13 30.89 3.00
CA LYS A 442 -17.55 30.54 4.32
C LYS A 442 -18.10 29.31 5.06
N MET A 443 -17.15 28.46 5.50
CA MET A 443 -17.35 27.48 6.57
C MET A 443 -18.04 28.07 7.81
N ARG A 444 -19.04 27.34 8.34
CA ARG A 444 -19.25 27.23 9.78
C ARG A 444 -19.42 25.76 10.16
N LYS A 445 -18.53 25.33 11.07
CA LYS A 445 -18.54 24.03 11.70
C LYS A 445 -19.46 24.07 12.92
N CYS A 446 -20.24 23.01 13.14
CA CYS A 446 -20.75 22.65 14.47
C CYS A 446 -20.70 21.12 14.59
N ASP A 447 -20.24 20.65 15.74
CA ASP A 447 -20.07 19.22 16.04
C ASP A 447 -21.29 18.68 16.80
N ILE A 448 -21.63 17.40 16.56
CA ILE A 448 -22.32 16.41 17.43
C ILE A 448 -23.57 16.84 18.23
N GLY A 449 -24.66 16.08 18.04
CA GLY A 449 -25.66 15.79 19.06
C GLY A 449 -26.30 14.42 18.78
N THR A 450 -26.39 13.46 19.70
CA THR A 450 -25.96 13.41 21.11
C THR A 450 -25.23 12.09 21.39
N CYS A 451 -24.16 12.13 22.21
CA CYS A 451 -24.01 11.02 23.15
C CYS A 451 -25.18 11.14 24.12
N SER A 452 -26.04 10.13 24.20
CA SER A 452 -26.82 9.97 25.43
C SER A 452 -25.83 9.69 26.57
N GLU A 453 -26.11 10.19 27.77
CA GLU A 453 -25.35 9.81 28.97
C GLU A 453 -25.78 8.43 29.51
N THR A 454 -26.83 7.84 28.93
CA THR A 454 -27.01 6.39 28.97
C THR A 454 -25.99 5.72 28.04
N ARG A 455 -25.35 4.65 28.53
CA ARG A 455 -24.44 3.79 27.74
C ARG A 455 -25.24 2.96 26.74
N ASP A 456 -25.79 3.63 25.74
CA ASP A 456 -26.64 2.97 24.75
C ASP A 456 -25.75 2.35 23.68
N ASN A 457 -25.39 1.10 23.95
CA ASN A 457 -24.63 0.24 23.06
C ASN A 457 -25.26 0.26 21.68
N LYS A 458 -24.53 0.72 20.66
CA LYS A 458 -24.97 0.54 19.27
C LYS A 458 -25.04 -0.96 18.98
N VAL A 459 -26.24 -1.42 18.66
CA VAL A 459 -26.56 -2.82 18.45
C VAL A 459 -26.64 -3.12 16.95
N VAL A 460 -25.98 -4.19 16.51
CA VAL A 460 -26.33 -4.82 15.23
C VAL A 460 -27.37 -5.90 15.52
N LEU A 461 -28.62 -5.66 15.10
CA LEU A 461 -29.71 -6.63 15.26
C LEU A 461 -29.54 -7.82 14.29
N PHE A 462 -29.14 -7.51 13.05
CA PHE A 462 -29.16 -8.43 11.92
C PHE A 462 -28.27 -7.94 10.77
N VAL A 463 -27.77 -8.86 9.94
CA VAL A 463 -27.08 -8.58 8.67
C VAL A 463 -27.63 -9.51 7.57
N ALA A 464 -28.21 -8.94 6.53
CA ALA A 464 -28.65 -9.69 5.35
C ALA A 464 -27.50 -9.82 4.33
N TYR A 465 -27.03 -11.04 4.06
CA TYR A 465 -26.20 -11.31 2.90
C TYR A 465 -27.10 -11.78 1.76
N VAL A 466 -27.17 -11.04 0.66
CA VAL A 466 -28.10 -11.33 -0.46
C VAL A 466 -27.33 -11.79 -1.68
N LYS A 467 -27.70 -12.95 -2.25
CA LYS A 467 -27.07 -13.51 -3.46
C LYS A 467 -28.12 -14.23 -4.32
N LYS A 468 -27.86 -14.38 -5.61
CA LYS A 468 -28.72 -15.17 -6.50
C LYS A 468 -28.52 -16.66 -6.27
N ALA A 469 -29.60 -17.43 -6.13
CA ALA A 469 -29.55 -18.87 -5.82
C ALA A 469 -28.93 -19.72 -6.95
N SER A 470 -28.92 -19.23 -8.19
CA SER A 470 -28.21 -19.86 -9.31
C SER A 470 -26.68 -19.72 -9.23
N ASP A 471 -26.20 -18.72 -8.50
CA ASP A 471 -24.81 -18.31 -8.57
C ASP A 471 -24.04 -19.02 -7.46
N LEU A 472 -23.44 -20.16 -7.79
CA LEU A 472 -22.69 -20.97 -6.82
C LEU A 472 -21.26 -20.45 -6.59
N ARG A 473 -20.75 -19.58 -7.47
CA ARG A 473 -19.39 -19.03 -7.34
C ARG A 473 -19.39 -17.75 -6.51
N LYS A 474 -18.41 -17.63 -5.63
CA LYS A 474 -18.06 -16.40 -4.92
C LYS A 474 -17.17 -15.54 -5.82
N THR A 475 -17.52 -14.28 -6.01
CA THR A 475 -16.73 -13.29 -6.77
C THR A 475 -15.67 -12.63 -5.89
N ASP A 476 -14.67 -11.98 -6.48
CA ASP A 476 -13.64 -11.26 -5.73
C ASP A 476 -14.21 -10.08 -4.94
N ARG A 477 -15.23 -9.41 -5.49
CA ARG A 477 -16.01 -8.37 -4.79
C ARG A 477 -16.72 -8.92 -3.56
N GLU A 478 -17.32 -10.11 -3.65
CA GLU A 478 -17.92 -10.78 -2.50
C GLU A 478 -16.86 -11.24 -1.50
N THR A 479 -15.71 -11.71 -1.96
CA THR A 479 -14.55 -12.03 -1.09
C THR A 479 -14.06 -10.79 -0.36
N TYR A 480 -13.94 -9.65 -1.03
CA TYR A 480 -13.63 -8.37 -0.40
C TYR A 480 -14.69 -7.95 0.62
N ILE A 481 -15.99 -7.97 0.28
CA ILE A 481 -17.08 -7.57 1.18
C ILE A 481 -17.16 -8.49 2.40
N THR A 482 -17.08 -9.81 2.21
CA THR A 482 -17.08 -10.78 3.31
C THR A 482 -15.86 -10.61 4.22
N ASN A 483 -14.66 -10.33 3.67
CA ASN A 483 -13.46 -9.99 4.43
C ASN A 483 -13.57 -8.65 5.16
N LEU A 484 -14.24 -7.65 4.57
CA LEU A 484 -14.45 -6.34 5.16
C LEU A 484 -15.45 -6.40 6.33
N VAL A 485 -16.60 -7.07 6.14
CA VAL A 485 -17.58 -7.33 7.22
C VAL A 485 -16.92 -8.13 8.36
N THR A 486 -16.14 -9.16 8.00
CA THR A 486 -15.28 -9.92 8.92
C THR A 486 -14.34 -9.03 9.73
N LYS A 487 -13.63 -8.11 9.07
CA LYS A 487 -12.66 -7.18 9.69
C LYS A 487 -13.34 -6.11 10.54
N LEU A 488 -14.52 -5.63 10.13
CA LEU A 488 -15.25 -4.54 10.79
C LEU A 488 -16.06 -5.00 12.01
N PHE A 489 -16.54 -6.25 12.04
CA PHE A 489 -17.51 -6.70 13.03
C PHE A 489 -17.05 -7.87 13.91
N GLY A 490 -16.04 -8.64 13.51
CA GLY A 490 -15.49 -9.74 14.31
C GLY A 490 -16.48 -10.90 14.56
N LYS A 491 -16.11 -11.82 15.46
CA LYS A 491 -16.85 -13.08 15.69
C LYS A 491 -18.27 -12.90 16.24
N ASP A 492 -18.59 -11.75 16.83
CA ASP A 492 -19.85 -11.56 17.54
C ASP A 492 -21.06 -11.36 16.62
N VAL A 493 -20.88 -10.70 15.46
CA VAL A 493 -21.96 -10.45 14.49
C VAL A 493 -22.27 -11.68 13.63
N ALA A 494 -21.40 -12.69 13.58
CA ALA A 494 -21.63 -13.94 12.85
C ALA A 494 -22.96 -14.64 13.21
N LYS A 495 -23.40 -14.53 14.47
CA LYS A 495 -24.68 -15.07 14.97
C LYS A 495 -25.91 -14.30 14.49
N SER A 496 -25.71 -13.16 13.83
CA SER A 496 -26.74 -12.25 13.33
C SER A 496 -26.69 -12.11 11.79
N ILE A 497 -25.79 -12.80 11.08
CA ILE A 497 -25.76 -12.81 9.62
C ILE A 497 -26.67 -13.93 9.10
N CYS A 498 -27.61 -13.63 8.21
CA CYS A 498 -28.36 -14.65 7.47
C CYS A 498 -28.23 -14.46 5.96
N LEU A 499 -28.36 -15.56 5.24
CA LEU A 499 -28.21 -15.63 3.78
C LEU A 499 -29.58 -15.59 3.10
N PHE A 500 -29.71 -14.80 2.04
CA PHE A 500 -30.92 -14.63 1.23
C PHE A 500 -30.63 -15.05 -0.21
N GLY A 501 -31.12 -16.23 -0.59
CA GLY A 501 -31.08 -16.73 -1.96
C GLY A 501 -32.22 -16.15 -2.79
N THR A 502 -31.93 -15.16 -3.62
CA THR A 502 -32.89 -14.55 -4.56
C THR A 502 -32.97 -15.33 -5.88
N HIS A 503 -34.07 -15.18 -6.62
CA HIS A 503 -34.34 -15.95 -7.84
C HIS A 503 -34.27 -17.47 -7.57
N ALA A 504 -34.75 -17.87 -6.39
CA ALA A 504 -34.80 -19.26 -5.98
C ALA A 504 -35.87 -20.02 -6.76
N SER A 505 -35.53 -21.24 -7.20
CA SER A 505 -36.52 -22.16 -7.75
C SER A 505 -37.38 -22.74 -6.62
N VAL A 506 -38.59 -23.20 -6.93
CA VAL A 506 -39.46 -23.91 -5.95
C VAL A 506 -38.80 -25.22 -5.48
N SER A 507 -37.86 -25.76 -6.25
CA SER A 507 -37.06 -26.95 -5.93
C SER A 507 -35.61 -26.83 -6.42
N GLY A 508 -34.69 -27.61 -5.85
CA GLY A 508 -33.28 -27.69 -6.32
C GLY A 508 -32.29 -26.71 -5.70
N ASN A 509 -32.69 -25.90 -4.71
CA ASN A 509 -31.81 -24.95 -4.01
C ASN A 509 -30.77 -25.61 -3.07
N GLU A 510 -30.71 -26.95 -3.02
CA GLU A 510 -29.80 -27.73 -2.17
C GLU A 510 -28.32 -27.42 -2.48
N LYS A 511 -27.97 -27.31 -3.77
CA LYS A 511 -26.59 -26.96 -4.19
C LYS A 511 -26.14 -25.61 -3.64
N PHE A 512 -27.02 -24.60 -3.66
CA PHE A 512 -26.73 -23.30 -3.08
C PHE A 512 -26.57 -23.37 -1.56
N ARG A 513 -27.40 -24.16 -0.87
CA ARG A 513 -27.30 -24.41 0.58
C ARG A 513 -25.98 -25.09 0.96
N ASP A 514 -25.47 -25.99 0.13
CA ASP A 514 -24.17 -26.62 0.36
C ASP A 514 -23.00 -25.66 0.07
N THR A 515 -22.97 -25.01 -1.09
CA THR A 515 -21.88 -24.08 -1.45
C THR A 515 -21.85 -22.83 -0.56
N ALA A 516 -22.98 -22.43 0.03
CA ALA A 516 -23.03 -21.35 1.02
C ALA A 516 -22.12 -21.59 2.25
N LYS A 517 -21.83 -22.84 2.60
CA LYS A 517 -20.91 -23.19 3.69
C LYS A 517 -19.47 -22.75 3.40
N ASP A 518 -19.12 -22.68 2.12
CA ASP A 518 -17.77 -22.34 1.65
C ASP A 518 -17.59 -20.83 1.41
N PHE A 519 -18.61 -20.00 1.64
CA PHE A 519 -18.53 -18.55 1.43
C PHE A 519 -17.67 -17.81 2.47
N GLY A 520 -17.12 -18.49 3.48
CA GLY A 520 -16.21 -17.89 4.46
C GLY A 520 -16.89 -16.98 5.49
N LEU A 521 -18.23 -17.00 5.56
CA LEU A 521 -19.03 -16.45 6.64
C LEU A 521 -19.81 -17.57 7.31
N GLN A 522 -19.97 -17.49 8.63
CA GLN A 522 -20.97 -18.30 9.33
C GLN A 522 -22.32 -17.58 9.21
N PHE A 523 -23.31 -18.26 8.64
CA PHE A 523 -24.69 -17.80 8.56
C PHE A 523 -25.53 -18.50 9.64
N ARG A 524 -26.40 -17.76 10.32
CA ARG A 524 -27.36 -18.30 11.30
C ARG A 524 -28.46 -19.08 10.58
N ASP A 525 -29.11 -18.45 9.61
CA ASP A 525 -30.23 -19.00 8.83
C ASP A 525 -30.09 -18.68 7.33
N LEU A 526 -30.84 -19.43 6.51
CA LEU A 526 -30.87 -19.30 5.04
C LEU A 526 -32.32 -19.25 4.55
N PHE A 527 -32.67 -18.16 3.89
CA PHE A 527 -33.99 -17.88 3.33
C PHE A 527 -33.97 -17.84 1.81
N PHE A 528 -35.05 -18.25 1.16
CA PHE A 528 -35.19 -18.28 -0.29
C PHE A 528 -36.37 -17.45 -0.79
N PHE A 529 -36.12 -16.64 -1.82
CA PHE A 529 -37.11 -15.74 -2.42
C PHE A 529 -37.06 -15.84 -3.94
N ASN A 530 -38.21 -16.09 -4.57
CA ASN A 530 -38.34 -16.04 -6.02
C ASN A 530 -38.80 -14.63 -6.43
N ASN A 531 -37.89 -13.84 -7.00
CA ASN A 531 -38.15 -12.48 -7.48
C ASN A 531 -38.37 -12.42 -9.00
N GLU A 532 -38.35 -13.57 -9.68
CA GLU A 532 -38.38 -13.68 -11.15
C GLU A 532 -39.72 -13.19 -11.74
N HIS A 533 -40.79 -13.35 -10.98
CA HIS A 533 -42.15 -12.90 -11.34
C HIS A 533 -42.29 -11.37 -11.48
N LEU A 534 -41.37 -10.58 -10.91
CA LEU A 534 -41.34 -9.11 -11.05
C LEU A 534 -40.96 -8.67 -12.49
N TYR A 535 -40.36 -9.56 -13.27
CA TYR A 535 -39.86 -9.30 -14.62
C TYR A 535 -40.72 -9.94 -15.72
N LEU A 536 -41.88 -10.51 -15.37
CA LEU A 536 -42.82 -11.09 -16.34
C LEU A 536 -43.74 -10.01 -16.92
N GLU A 537 -43.91 -10.01 -18.24
CA GLU A 537 -44.87 -9.12 -18.90
C GLU A 537 -46.31 -9.36 -18.39
N LYS A 538 -47.04 -8.27 -18.12
CA LYS A 538 -48.41 -8.30 -17.55
C LYS A 538 -49.42 -9.18 -18.30
N CYS A 539 -49.15 -9.52 -19.56
CA CYS A 539 -50.04 -10.34 -20.39
C CYS A 539 -49.83 -11.86 -20.24
N ALA A 540 -48.83 -12.32 -19.48
CA ALA A 540 -48.49 -13.74 -19.29
C ALA A 540 -48.82 -14.29 -17.88
N MET A 541 -49.45 -13.51 -17.01
CA MET A 541 -49.67 -13.88 -15.60
C MET A 541 -50.82 -14.91 -15.42
N ASN A 542 -50.47 -16.19 -15.42
CA ASN A 542 -51.34 -17.23 -14.85
C ASN A 542 -51.09 -17.34 -13.34
N PHE A 543 -51.93 -16.70 -12.52
CA PHE A 543 -51.73 -16.59 -11.07
C PHE A 543 -51.63 -17.95 -10.35
N GLU A 544 -52.35 -18.98 -10.80
CA GLU A 544 -52.27 -20.35 -10.25
C GLU A 544 -50.87 -20.97 -10.44
N ALA A 545 -50.14 -20.60 -11.50
CA ALA A 545 -48.79 -21.09 -11.77
C ALA A 545 -47.69 -20.38 -10.94
N LEU A 546 -48.06 -19.34 -10.17
CA LEU A 546 -47.18 -18.57 -9.30
C LEU A 546 -47.42 -18.83 -7.80
N GLU A 547 -48.49 -19.55 -7.45
CA GLU A 547 -48.85 -19.88 -6.06
C GLU A 547 -47.72 -20.63 -5.31
N PRO A 548 -47.02 -21.63 -5.88
CA PRO A 548 -45.91 -22.32 -5.18
C PRO A 548 -44.72 -21.39 -4.87
N GLN A 549 -44.41 -20.46 -5.77
CA GLN A 549 -43.35 -19.45 -5.62
C GLN A 549 -43.74 -18.43 -4.54
N TRP A 550 -45.00 -17.99 -4.54
CA TRP A 550 -45.53 -17.07 -3.53
C TRP A 550 -45.54 -17.71 -2.14
N SER A 551 -46.05 -18.94 -2.02
CA SER A 551 -46.06 -19.69 -0.77
C SER A 551 -44.64 -19.95 -0.25
N MET A 552 -43.66 -20.21 -1.12
CA MET A 552 -42.25 -20.26 -0.70
C MET A 552 -41.80 -18.93 -0.08
N GLY A 553 -42.06 -17.80 -0.74
CA GLY A 553 -41.69 -16.47 -0.24
C GLY A 553 -42.35 -16.13 1.09
N GLU A 554 -43.67 -16.37 1.20
CA GLU A 554 -44.46 -16.15 2.42
C GLU A 554 -43.95 -16.98 3.61
N ASN A 555 -43.71 -18.27 3.41
CA ASN A 555 -43.14 -19.14 4.44
C ASN A 555 -41.74 -18.68 4.88
N ASN A 556 -40.88 -18.25 3.94
CA ASN A 556 -39.55 -17.73 4.26
C ASN A 556 -39.61 -16.36 4.98
N CYS A 557 -40.58 -15.50 4.64
CA CYS A 557 -40.87 -14.27 5.39
C CYS A 557 -41.33 -14.55 6.82
N SER A 558 -42.19 -15.55 7.03
CA SER A 558 -42.63 -15.93 8.38
C SER A 558 -41.45 -16.42 9.21
N LEU A 559 -40.67 -17.38 8.68
CA LEU A 559 -39.47 -17.90 9.36
C LEU A 559 -38.44 -16.80 9.66
N PHE A 560 -38.25 -15.85 8.74
CA PHE A 560 -37.38 -14.70 8.96
C PHE A 560 -37.89 -13.80 10.09
N THR A 561 -39.21 -13.59 10.17
CA THR A 561 -39.84 -12.80 11.25
C THR A 561 -39.65 -13.48 12.61
N ASP A 562 -39.79 -14.81 12.68
CA ASP A 562 -39.50 -15.59 13.88
C ASP A 562 -38.03 -15.44 14.30
N VAL A 563 -37.09 -15.57 13.35
CA VAL A 563 -35.65 -15.42 13.57
C VAL A 563 -35.28 -14.02 14.07
N LEU A 564 -35.89 -12.95 13.52
CA LEU A 564 -35.75 -11.58 14.01
C LEU A 564 -36.27 -11.43 15.45
N SER A 565 -37.42 -12.02 15.77
CA SER A 565 -37.99 -11.97 17.12
C SER A 565 -37.11 -12.68 18.17
N ALA A 566 -36.29 -13.65 17.72
CA ALA A 566 -35.34 -14.40 18.52
C ALA A 566 -33.88 -13.91 18.40
N CYS A 567 -33.61 -12.77 17.75
CA CYS A 567 -32.29 -12.14 17.73
C CYS A 567 -32.02 -11.38 19.04
N THR A 568 -30.96 -11.73 19.76
CA THR A 568 -30.48 -10.94 20.89
C THR A 568 -29.55 -9.82 20.41
N ASN A 569 -29.71 -8.63 20.96
CA ASN A 569 -28.89 -7.46 20.68
C ASN A 569 -27.38 -7.73 20.79
N VAL A 570 -26.64 -7.71 19.66
CA VAL A 570 -25.16 -7.77 19.64
C VAL A 570 -24.57 -6.37 19.77
N GLY A 571 -23.95 -6.06 20.91
CA GLY A 571 -23.33 -4.76 21.18
C GLY A 571 -21.92 -4.62 20.61
N LEU A 572 -21.64 -3.51 19.93
CA LEU A 572 -20.37 -3.23 19.22
C LEU A 572 -19.17 -2.83 20.11
N GLU A 573 -19.30 -2.85 21.44
CA GLU A 573 -18.21 -2.44 22.35
C GLU A 573 -16.97 -3.33 22.22
N LEU A 574 -17.17 -4.66 22.18
CA LEU A 574 -16.12 -5.67 22.01
C LEU A 574 -15.35 -5.48 20.69
N THR A 575 -16.03 -5.09 19.62
CA THR A 575 -15.47 -4.92 18.28
C THR A 575 -14.45 -3.77 18.22
N ARG A 576 -14.74 -2.64 18.87
CA ARG A 576 -13.83 -1.50 18.96
C ARG A 576 -12.59 -1.85 19.79
N GLU A 577 -12.80 -2.50 20.93
CA GLU A 577 -11.70 -2.90 21.83
C GLU A 577 -10.80 -3.94 21.14
N ALA A 578 -11.38 -4.98 20.54
CA ALA A 578 -10.69 -5.98 19.74
C ALA A 578 -9.85 -5.37 18.60
N GLY A 579 -10.39 -4.39 17.87
CA GLY A 579 -9.65 -3.68 16.83
C GLY A 579 -8.44 -2.91 17.37
N THR A 580 -8.62 -2.17 18.48
CA THR A 580 -7.51 -1.44 19.13
C THR A 580 -6.48 -2.36 19.79
N GLU A 581 -6.89 -3.52 20.29
CA GLU A 581 -6.01 -4.53 20.87
C GLU A 581 -5.20 -5.24 19.77
N MET A 582 -5.84 -5.59 18.64
CA MET A 582 -5.17 -6.21 17.49
C MET A 582 -4.05 -5.33 16.93
N GLU A 583 -4.28 -4.03 16.75
CA GLU A 583 -3.22 -3.11 16.26
C GLU A 583 -2.11 -2.88 17.29
N GLN A 584 -2.42 -2.92 18.60
CA GLN A 584 -1.41 -2.92 19.65
C GLN A 584 -0.58 -4.22 19.63
N LEU A 585 -1.21 -5.38 19.49
CA LEU A 585 -0.53 -6.68 19.43
C LEU A 585 0.36 -6.80 18.20
N LYS A 586 -0.09 -6.38 17.01
CA LYS A 586 0.75 -6.32 15.79
C LYS A 586 1.99 -5.45 16.00
N LYS A 587 1.84 -4.28 16.61
CA LYS A 587 2.95 -3.36 16.91
C LYS A 587 3.90 -3.87 18.01
N ILE A 588 3.43 -4.75 18.88
CA ILE A 588 4.28 -5.48 19.84
C ILE A 588 5.03 -6.59 19.11
N LEU A 589 4.33 -7.39 18.29
CA LEU A 589 4.90 -8.48 17.47
C LEU A 589 6.01 -8.01 16.53
N SER A 590 5.90 -6.82 15.94
CA SER A 590 6.94 -6.25 15.06
C SER A 590 8.28 -5.95 15.76
N ASN A 591 8.30 -5.84 17.09
CA ASN A 591 9.53 -5.53 17.84
C ASN A 591 10.25 -6.79 18.37
N PHE A 592 9.57 -7.93 18.40
CA PHE A 592 10.14 -9.17 18.96
C PHE A 592 11.30 -9.79 18.16
N PRO A 593 11.38 -9.72 16.82
CA PRO A 593 12.50 -10.31 16.09
C PRO A 593 13.87 -9.78 16.53
N GLU A 594 14.00 -8.45 16.63
CA GLU A 594 15.25 -7.81 17.08
C GLU A 594 15.57 -8.09 18.55
N LEU A 595 14.55 -8.15 19.42
CA LEU A 595 14.74 -8.47 20.84
C LEU A 595 15.17 -9.93 21.04
N LEU A 596 14.57 -10.86 20.29
CA LEU A 596 14.94 -12.28 20.33
C LEU A 596 16.32 -12.51 19.73
N LYS A 597 16.66 -11.85 18.60
CA LYS A 597 18.01 -11.89 18.00
C LYS A 597 19.10 -11.47 18.99
N SER A 598 18.91 -10.32 19.64
CA SER A 598 19.83 -9.79 20.66
C SER A 598 20.07 -10.79 21.80
N LYS A 599 19.01 -11.42 22.32
CA LYS A 599 19.10 -12.46 23.36
C LYS A 599 19.78 -13.74 22.90
N VAL A 600 19.55 -14.14 21.65
CA VAL A 600 20.21 -15.29 21.03
C VAL A 600 21.72 -15.05 20.87
N ILE A 601 22.15 -13.83 20.51
CA ILE A 601 23.59 -13.45 20.44
C ILE A 601 24.24 -13.55 21.82
N GLU A 602 23.62 -12.98 22.87
CA GLU A 602 24.08 -13.10 24.26
C GLU A 602 24.26 -14.58 24.68
N TYR A 603 23.35 -15.48 24.27
CA TYR A 603 23.45 -16.90 24.58
C TYR A 603 24.57 -17.62 23.81
N THR A 604 24.74 -17.32 22.52
CA THR A 604 25.81 -17.93 21.72
C THR A 604 27.21 -17.50 22.18
N ALA A 605 27.37 -16.26 22.64
CA ALA A 605 28.62 -15.80 23.26
C ALA A 605 28.97 -16.62 24.54
N LEU A 606 27.99 -16.84 25.43
CA LEU A 606 28.17 -17.66 26.63
C LEU A 606 28.45 -19.16 26.32
N GLN A 607 28.01 -19.67 25.17
CA GLN A 607 28.35 -21.02 24.70
C GLN A 607 29.80 -21.11 24.22
N VAL A 608 30.31 -20.09 23.52
CA VAL A 608 31.73 -19.99 23.17
C VAL A 608 32.59 -19.95 24.44
N GLU A 609 32.20 -19.12 25.41
CA GLU A 609 32.92 -18.98 26.68
C GLU A 609 32.95 -20.28 27.52
N GLU A 610 31.86 -21.05 27.59
CA GLU A 610 31.88 -22.36 28.27
C GLU A 610 32.82 -23.34 27.57
N ASN A 611 32.77 -23.42 26.25
CA ASN A 611 33.67 -24.29 25.48
C ASN A 611 35.14 -23.93 25.74
N VAL A 612 35.46 -22.64 25.79
CA VAL A 612 36.79 -22.10 26.10
C VAL A 612 37.26 -22.51 27.51
N LEU A 613 36.39 -22.38 28.53
CA LEU A 613 36.68 -22.83 29.90
C LEU A 613 36.84 -24.35 30.01
N LEU A 614 36.03 -25.13 29.29
CA LEU A 614 36.12 -26.58 29.25
C LEU A 614 37.48 -27.05 28.69
N HIS A 615 37.95 -26.46 27.59
CA HIS A 615 39.25 -26.82 27.02
C HIS A 615 40.40 -26.50 28.00
N ARG A 616 40.39 -25.33 28.68
CA ARG A 616 41.36 -25.02 29.76
C ARG A 616 41.30 -25.95 30.96
N SER A 617 40.15 -26.56 31.24
CA SER A 617 40.04 -27.53 32.35
C SER A 617 40.70 -28.88 32.04
N VAL A 618 40.98 -29.16 30.77
CA VAL A 618 41.55 -30.44 30.28
C VAL A 618 43.01 -30.28 29.86
N GLU A 619 43.36 -29.17 29.20
CA GLU A 619 44.72 -28.86 28.79
C GLU A 619 45.34 -27.81 29.73
N ASN A 620 46.50 -28.16 30.29
CA ASN A 620 47.21 -27.42 31.35
C ASN A 620 47.38 -25.91 31.04
N GLU A 621 47.34 -25.06 32.09
CA GLU A 621 47.13 -23.58 32.06
C GLU A 621 48.03 -22.70 31.13
N GLN A 622 48.94 -23.28 30.36
CA GLN A 622 49.98 -22.59 29.58
C GLN A 622 49.74 -22.56 28.06
N SER A 623 48.63 -23.10 27.55
CA SER A 623 48.29 -23.00 26.12
C SER A 623 47.78 -21.59 25.77
N VAL A 624 48.46 -20.93 24.83
CA VAL A 624 48.00 -19.67 24.23
C VAL A 624 46.93 -19.99 23.20
N TYR A 625 45.71 -19.53 23.43
CA TYR A 625 44.65 -19.55 22.42
C TYR A 625 44.05 -18.16 22.23
N GLU A 626 43.51 -17.99 21.03
CA GLU A 626 42.67 -16.88 20.63
C GLU A 626 41.33 -17.49 20.18
N TYR A 627 40.22 -16.86 20.52
CA TYR A 627 38.90 -17.32 20.09
C TYR A 627 38.07 -16.16 19.57
N GLU A 628 37.23 -16.43 18.57
CA GLU A 628 36.32 -15.41 18.05
C GLU A 628 34.99 -15.43 18.82
N GLU A 629 34.54 -14.26 19.24
CA GLU A 629 33.25 -14.05 19.88
C GLU A 629 32.41 -13.08 19.04
N THR A 630 31.12 -13.38 18.89
CA THR A 630 30.15 -12.45 18.27
C THR A 630 29.45 -11.60 19.32
N TYR A 631 29.38 -10.30 19.08
CA TYR A 631 28.76 -9.34 20.01
C TYR A 631 27.95 -8.28 19.25
N GLU A 632 26.99 -7.67 19.93
CA GLU A 632 26.26 -6.49 19.41
C GLU A 632 27.00 -5.21 19.79
N GLU A 633 27.49 -4.46 18.80
CA GLU A 633 27.96 -3.10 18.98
C GLU A 633 26.82 -2.10 18.75
N THR A 634 26.67 -1.14 19.66
CA THR A 634 25.70 -0.05 19.51
C THR A 634 26.35 1.14 18.80
N VAL A 635 25.97 1.36 17.54
CA VAL A 635 26.52 2.41 16.67
C VAL A 635 25.56 3.60 16.59
N LYS A 636 26.12 4.82 16.55
CA LYS A 636 25.37 6.07 16.35
C LYS A 636 25.36 6.42 14.86
N THR A 637 24.21 6.25 14.20
CA THR A 637 24.02 6.56 12.78
C THR A 637 23.30 7.91 12.65
N ASN A 638 23.98 8.92 12.08
CA ASN A 638 23.41 10.26 11.87
C ASN A 638 22.29 10.22 10.80
N LEU A 639 21.28 11.06 10.99
CA LEU A 639 20.12 11.18 10.11
C LEU A 639 20.29 12.38 9.16
N SER A 640 20.06 12.16 7.87
CA SER A 640 19.94 13.21 6.86
C SER A 640 18.53 13.83 6.83
N ASP A 641 18.44 15.04 6.26
CA ASP A 641 17.21 15.79 5.94
C ASP A 641 16.17 15.94 7.07
N GLY A 642 16.49 16.74 8.10
CA GLY A 642 15.51 17.25 9.08
C GLY A 642 14.81 16.20 9.95
N LYS A 643 15.10 14.91 9.74
CA LYS A 643 14.55 13.79 10.50
C LYS A 643 15.17 13.74 11.89
N MET A 644 14.32 13.46 12.87
CA MET A 644 14.71 13.38 14.28
C MET A 644 14.19 12.08 14.89
N ALA A 645 14.95 11.52 15.82
CA ALA A 645 14.56 10.38 16.64
C ALA A 645 14.42 10.81 18.11
N VAL A 646 13.64 10.06 18.89
CA VAL A 646 13.74 10.07 20.35
C VAL A 646 14.59 8.88 20.76
N VAL A 647 15.75 9.17 21.35
CA VAL A 647 16.72 8.18 21.82
C VAL A 647 16.81 8.22 23.35
N CYS A 648 17.03 7.06 23.97
CA CYS A 648 17.40 6.96 25.38
C CYS A 648 18.92 6.99 25.51
N MET A 649 19.47 7.99 26.19
CA MET A 649 20.93 8.12 26.40
C MET A 649 21.44 7.19 27.51
N GLN A 650 20.56 6.67 28.37
CA GLN A 650 20.92 5.71 29.43
C GLN A 650 20.97 4.26 28.90
N CYS A 651 20.11 3.92 27.94
CA CYS A 651 20.06 2.58 27.33
C CYS A 651 20.77 2.52 25.97
N GLU A 652 21.32 3.65 25.50
CA GLU A 652 21.87 3.83 24.16
C GLU A 652 20.98 3.23 23.04
N ARG A 653 19.67 3.53 23.07
CA ARG A 653 18.68 2.91 22.16
C ARG A 653 17.75 3.92 21.52
N THR A 654 17.26 3.59 20.32
CA THR A 654 16.20 4.36 19.65
C THR A 654 14.82 3.94 20.18
N CYS A 655 14.03 4.90 20.67
CA CYS A 655 12.69 4.68 21.24
C CYS A 655 11.56 5.15 20.32
N CYS A 656 11.84 6.07 19.39
CA CYS A 656 10.91 6.47 18.33
C CYS A 656 11.68 7.08 17.15
N TYR A 657 11.49 6.54 15.94
CA TYR A 657 12.03 7.07 14.69
C TYR A 657 11.12 6.66 13.51
N PRO A 658 10.85 7.54 12.53
CA PRO A 658 11.02 9.00 12.59
C PRO A 658 10.05 9.63 13.60
N CYS A 659 10.51 10.61 14.38
CA CYS A 659 9.72 11.24 15.45
C CYS A 659 9.32 12.68 15.14
N TYR A 660 8.08 12.84 14.72
CA TYR A 660 7.46 14.13 14.41
C TYR A 660 6.95 14.91 15.64
N ALA A 661 7.02 14.33 16.85
CA ALA A 661 6.56 14.99 18.07
C ALA A 661 7.43 16.21 18.42
N SER A 662 6.82 17.35 18.75
CA SER A 662 7.54 18.60 19.05
C SER A 662 8.47 18.45 20.26
N PHE A 663 8.02 17.74 21.30
CA PHE A 663 8.77 17.47 22.52
C PHE A 663 8.81 15.97 22.84
N VAL A 664 9.85 15.52 23.54
CA VAL A 664 10.03 14.12 23.98
C VAL A 664 8.81 13.64 24.79
N THR A 665 8.30 14.46 25.70
CA THR A 665 7.10 14.17 26.53
C THR A 665 5.80 14.07 25.74
N THR A 666 5.78 14.56 24.49
CA THR A 666 4.62 14.45 23.58
C THR A 666 4.75 13.28 22.59
N CYS A 667 5.86 12.53 22.64
CA CYS A 667 6.07 11.33 21.84
C CYS A 667 5.16 10.19 22.32
N SER A 668 4.48 9.49 21.41
CA SER A 668 3.60 8.37 21.78
C SER A 668 4.34 7.17 22.40
N SER A 669 5.64 7.01 22.14
CA SER A 669 6.51 6.02 22.82
C SER A 669 6.90 6.42 24.26
N ILE A 670 6.64 7.66 24.66
CA ILE A 670 6.98 8.24 25.98
C ILE A 670 5.69 8.74 26.63
N ARG A 671 4.88 7.83 27.19
CA ARG A 671 3.60 8.21 27.85
C ARG A 671 3.86 9.12 29.06
N PRO A 672 3.30 10.34 29.13
CA PRO A 672 3.73 11.34 30.11
C PRO A 672 2.92 11.41 31.43
N LEU A 673 1.91 10.54 31.67
CA LEU A 673 0.82 10.85 32.60
C LEU A 673 0.41 9.78 33.65
N SER A 674 1.27 8.83 34.00
CA SER A 674 1.14 8.16 35.33
C SER A 674 2.49 7.68 35.88
N ALA A 675 2.66 7.79 37.20
CA ALA A 675 3.94 7.63 37.90
C ALA A 675 4.51 6.20 37.96
N VAL A 676 4.03 5.27 37.12
CA VAL A 676 4.31 3.82 37.26
C VAL A 676 4.74 3.14 35.94
N ARG A 677 4.76 3.84 34.79
CA ARG A 677 5.23 3.24 33.51
C ARG A 677 6.05 4.23 32.67
N GLY A 678 7.38 4.10 32.72
CA GLY A 678 8.31 4.78 31.82
C GLY A 678 8.32 4.18 30.40
N CYS A 679 9.38 4.46 29.63
CA CYS A 679 9.43 4.09 28.21
C CYS A 679 9.31 2.58 28.00
N GLN A 680 8.37 2.15 27.14
CA GLN A 680 8.13 0.73 26.84
C GLN A 680 9.22 0.11 25.97
N ASN A 681 10.01 0.92 25.26
CA ASN A 681 11.14 0.44 24.46
C ASN A 681 12.38 0.21 25.34
N CYS A 682 12.53 0.90 26.48
CA CYS A 682 13.67 0.73 27.37
C CYS A 682 13.46 -0.45 28.32
N GLU A 683 14.43 -1.37 28.37
CA GLU A 683 14.38 -2.58 29.21
C GLU A 683 14.24 -2.22 30.70
N SER A 684 15.01 -1.23 31.16
CA SER A 684 14.93 -0.63 32.50
C SER A 684 13.76 0.37 32.67
N ARG A 685 12.84 0.46 31.70
CA ARG A 685 11.66 1.36 31.69
C ARG A 685 11.98 2.81 32.03
N CYS A 686 13.08 3.34 31.49
CA CYS A 686 13.62 4.66 31.80
C CYS A 686 12.56 5.79 31.78
N SER A 687 12.74 6.73 32.71
CA SER A 687 12.01 8.00 32.76
C SER A 687 12.21 8.82 31.49
N SER A 688 11.24 9.70 31.16
CA SER A 688 11.34 10.67 30.07
C SER A 688 12.58 11.58 30.19
N LEU A 689 13.14 11.76 31.40
CA LEU A 689 14.37 12.51 31.66
C LEU A 689 15.61 11.96 30.95
N HIS A 690 15.67 10.65 30.66
CA HIS A 690 16.80 10.03 29.95
C HIS A 690 16.61 10.02 28.42
N HIS A 691 15.50 10.59 27.93
CA HIS A 691 15.13 10.56 26.53
C HIS A 691 15.32 11.94 25.88
N TYR A 692 15.97 11.96 24.73
CA TYR A 692 16.34 13.19 24.03
C TYR A 692 15.93 13.10 22.57
N LYS A 693 15.46 14.22 22.01
CA LYS A 693 15.22 14.35 20.57
C LYS A 693 16.56 14.65 19.90
N LYS A 694 17.05 13.77 19.02
CA LYS A 694 18.36 13.85 18.36
C LYS A 694 18.24 13.61 16.86
N ASN A 695 19.22 14.10 16.11
CA ASN A 695 19.40 13.89 14.66
C ASN A 695 20.24 12.62 14.36
N PHE A 696 20.25 11.66 15.27
CA PHE A 696 20.88 10.35 15.08
C PHE A 696 19.98 9.26 15.66
N ILE A 697 20.14 8.04 15.17
CA ILE A 697 19.59 6.84 15.76
C ILE A 697 20.72 6.00 16.36
N TYR A 698 20.40 5.26 17.41
CA TYR A 698 21.17 4.11 17.82
C TYR A 698 20.73 2.89 17.03
N GLU A 699 21.70 2.18 16.46
CA GLU A 699 21.57 1.00 15.62
C GLU A 699 22.49 -0.09 16.19
N ARG A 700 21.98 -1.31 16.39
CA ARG A 700 22.81 -2.45 16.83
C ARG A 700 23.38 -3.15 15.60
N LYS A 701 24.70 -3.37 15.59
CA LYS A 701 25.40 -4.09 14.52
C LYS A 701 26.14 -5.28 15.12
N VAL A 702 25.92 -6.45 14.55
CA VAL A 702 26.66 -7.66 14.94
C VAL A 702 28.09 -7.55 14.42
N ARG A 703 29.07 -7.81 15.28
CA ARG A 703 30.49 -7.87 14.94
C ARG A 703 31.14 -9.10 15.57
N THR A 704 32.25 -9.53 14.97
CA THR A 704 33.21 -10.46 15.57
C THR A 704 34.37 -9.70 16.21
N ARG A 705 34.91 -10.25 17.30
CA ARG A 705 36.19 -9.84 17.88
C ARG A 705 36.99 -11.09 18.27
N THR A 706 38.30 -11.02 18.08
CA THR A 706 39.23 -12.02 18.60
C THR A 706 39.54 -11.68 20.06
N ILE A 707 39.26 -12.61 20.97
CA ILE A 707 39.63 -12.49 22.37
C ILE A 707 40.99 -13.18 22.58
N THR A 708 41.96 -12.42 23.06
CA THR A 708 43.27 -12.94 23.46
C THR A 708 43.21 -13.55 24.86
N ASN A 709 44.13 -14.49 25.14
CA ASN A 709 44.31 -15.06 26.47
C ASN A 709 44.48 -13.99 27.57
N GLU A 710 45.16 -12.89 27.30
CA GLU A 710 45.38 -11.79 28.26
C GLU A 710 44.07 -11.06 28.62
N ALA A 711 43.26 -10.73 27.62
CA ALA A 711 41.96 -10.08 27.82
C ALA A 711 40.97 -11.02 28.56
N PHE A 712 41.04 -12.32 28.29
CA PHE A 712 40.23 -13.32 29.00
C PHE A 712 40.67 -13.49 30.45
N GLU A 713 41.98 -13.51 30.72
CA GLU A 713 42.55 -13.49 32.07
C GLU A 713 42.16 -12.25 32.86
N GLU A 714 42.13 -11.08 32.22
CA GLU A 714 41.65 -9.83 32.83
C GLU A 714 40.15 -9.91 33.16
N LYS A 715 39.33 -10.45 32.24
CA LYS A 715 37.90 -10.69 32.50
C LYS A 715 37.70 -11.59 33.73
N LEU A 716 38.36 -12.74 33.79
CA LEU A 716 38.26 -13.69 34.91
C LEU A 716 38.62 -13.03 36.26
N LYS A 717 39.67 -12.22 36.29
CA LYS A 717 40.09 -11.46 37.48
C LYS A 717 39.09 -10.38 37.86
N SER A 718 38.50 -9.69 36.88
CA SER A 718 37.50 -8.63 37.11
C SER A 718 36.19 -9.17 37.68
N GLU A 719 35.80 -10.39 37.27
CA GLU A 719 34.61 -11.10 37.76
C GLU A 719 34.86 -11.88 39.07
N ASN A 720 36.09 -11.84 39.60
CA ASN A 720 36.46 -12.35 40.92
C ASN A 720 36.28 -13.88 41.08
N HIS A 721 36.45 -14.64 39.98
CA HIS A 721 36.45 -16.11 40.00
C HIS A 721 37.76 -16.62 40.61
N ASN A 722 37.70 -17.50 41.61
CA ASN A 722 38.92 -17.98 42.30
C ASN A 722 39.63 -19.13 41.55
N ASN A 723 38.94 -19.81 40.64
CA ASN A 723 39.48 -20.87 39.77
C ASN A 723 38.57 -21.08 38.53
N ILE A 724 39.05 -21.88 37.57
CA ILE A 724 38.34 -22.21 36.32
C ILE A 724 37.01 -22.92 36.59
N GLU A 725 36.93 -23.77 37.62
CA GLU A 725 35.72 -24.53 37.97
C GLU A 725 34.58 -23.61 38.44
N GLN A 726 34.90 -22.59 39.24
CA GLN A 726 33.94 -21.55 39.65
C GLN A 726 33.49 -20.68 38.45
N ALA A 727 34.41 -20.35 37.54
CA ALA A 727 34.05 -19.61 36.33
C ALA A 727 33.11 -20.42 35.43
N LEU A 728 33.37 -21.72 35.25
CA LEU A 728 32.54 -22.62 34.46
C LEU A 728 31.10 -22.71 35.00
N GLU A 729 30.94 -22.84 36.32
CA GLU A 729 29.62 -22.89 36.96
C GLU A 729 28.87 -21.55 36.81
N ASN A 730 29.55 -20.42 36.95
CA ASN A 730 28.96 -19.09 36.76
C ASN A 730 28.52 -18.84 35.31
N VAL A 731 29.28 -19.32 34.32
CA VAL A 731 28.90 -19.24 32.90
C VAL A 731 27.70 -20.14 32.61
N ARG A 732 27.66 -21.38 33.14
CA ARG A 732 26.49 -22.27 33.03
C ARG A 732 25.23 -21.69 33.64
N GLN A 733 25.32 -21.13 34.84
CA GLN A 733 24.20 -20.45 35.48
C GLN A 733 23.73 -19.24 34.65
N SER A 734 24.65 -18.51 34.03
CA SER A 734 24.34 -17.38 33.14
C SER A 734 23.66 -17.84 31.85
N GLN A 735 24.10 -18.96 31.26
CA GLN A 735 23.43 -19.58 30.10
C GLN A 735 22.00 -20.03 30.44
N GLU A 736 21.78 -20.70 31.56
CA GLU A 736 20.44 -21.19 31.93
C GLU A 736 19.48 -20.03 32.25
N ASN A 737 19.98 -18.97 32.89
CA ASN A 737 19.26 -17.71 33.04
C ASN A 737 18.88 -17.11 31.67
N LYS A 738 19.83 -17.07 30.73
CA LYS A 738 19.61 -16.53 29.37
C LYS A 738 18.63 -17.37 28.55
N LYS A 739 18.72 -18.68 28.64
CA LYS A 739 17.81 -19.65 28.02
C LYS A 739 16.39 -19.49 28.58
N THR A 740 16.26 -19.25 29.89
CA THR A 740 14.99 -18.93 30.54
C THR A 740 14.40 -17.60 30.02
N GLU A 741 15.22 -16.55 29.85
CA GLU A 741 14.80 -15.28 29.20
C GLU A 741 14.27 -15.53 27.77
N ILE A 742 14.99 -16.32 26.97
CA ILE A 742 14.62 -16.65 25.59
C ILE A 742 13.29 -17.42 25.53
N VAL A 743 13.13 -18.45 26.35
CA VAL A 743 11.87 -19.25 26.40
C VAL A 743 10.69 -18.39 26.85
N ALA A 744 10.86 -17.55 27.87
CA ALA A 744 9.81 -16.62 28.32
C ALA A 744 9.42 -15.58 27.23
N LEU A 745 10.38 -15.20 26.38
CA LEU A 745 10.13 -14.31 25.26
C LEU A 745 9.34 -15.01 24.14
N VAL A 746 9.72 -16.24 23.78
CA VAL A 746 8.98 -17.09 22.82
C VAL A 746 7.55 -17.36 23.31
N GLU A 747 7.38 -17.63 24.60
CA GLU A 747 6.08 -17.81 25.25
C GLU A 747 5.20 -16.54 25.18
N THR A 748 5.82 -15.37 25.34
CA THR A 748 5.14 -14.07 25.16
C THR A 748 4.71 -13.86 23.71
N ILE A 749 5.56 -14.23 22.74
CA ILE A 749 5.23 -14.23 21.30
C ILE A 749 4.06 -15.18 21.02
N ARG A 750 4.07 -16.40 21.57
CA ARG A 750 2.99 -17.39 21.45
C ARG A 750 1.66 -16.80 21.90
N HIS A 751 1.60 -16.24 23.10
CA HIS A 751 0.39 -15.60 23.61
C HIS A 751 -0.07 -14.40 22.76
N CYS A 752 0.84 -13.59 22.21
CA CYS A 752 0.47 -12.50 21.31
C CYS A 752 -0.11 -13.01 19.98
N ILE A 753 0.48 -14.05 19.39
CA ILE A 753 0.01 -14.68 18.15
C ILE A 753 -1.36 -15.35 18.37
N GLU A 754 -1.51 -16.15 19.42
CA GLU A 754 -2.79 -16.77 19.80
C GLU A 754 -3.88 -15.74 20.05
N ARG A 755 -3.58 -14.65 20.78
CA ARG A 755 -4.55 -13.58 21.03
C ARG A 755 -4.95 -12.89 19.72
N THR A 756 -4.00 -12.65 18.82
CA THR A 756 -4.27 -12.07 17.49
C THR A 756 -5.13 -12.99 16.63
N ASN A 757 -4.79 -14.29 16.55
CA ASN A 757 -5.58 -15.30 15.84
C ASN A 757 -6.99 -15.46 16.44
N ASN A 758 -7.15 -15.30 17.76
CA ASN A 758 -8.45 -15.35 18.43
C ASN A 758 -9.33 -14.13 18.15
N LEU A 759 -8.73 -12.95 17.98
CA LEU A 759 -9.42 -11.68 17.68
C LEU A 759 -9.84 -11.54 16.20
N SER A 760 -9.13 -12.20 15.28
CA SER A 760 -9.47 -12.18 13.85
C SER A 760 -10.54 -13.23 13.48
N LEU A 761 -11.41 -12.89 12.53
CA LEU A 761 -12.32 -13.83 11.86
C LEU A 761 -11.66 -14.50 10.65
N ALA A 762 -10.77 -13.80 9.95
CA ALA A 762 -9.87 -14.41 8.98
C ALA A 762 -8.69 -15.03 9.73
N SER A 763 -8.60 -16.37 9.71
CA SER A 763 -7.49 -17.09 10.33
C SER A 763 -6.18 -16.72 9.67
N THR A 764 -5.36 -15.89 10.32
CA THR A 764 -4.03 -15.52 9.82
C THR A 764 -3.09 -16.73 9.74
N ASN A 765 -3.43 -17.85 10.39
CA ASN A 765 -2.69 -19.12 10.46
C ASN A 765 -1.20 -18.99 10.84
N ALA A 766 -0.80 -17.81 11.31
CA ALA A 766 0.52 -17.55 11.85
C ALA A 766 0.70 -18.38 13.12
N THR A 767 1.78 -19.16 13.13
CA THR A 767 2.22 -19.97 14.27
C THR A 767 3.55 -19.43 14.78
N VAL A 768 3.91 -19.73 16.04
CA VAL A 768 5.24 -19.41 16.58
C VAL A 768 6.33 -20.06 15.74
N LYS A 769 6.10 -21.30 15.30
CA LYS A 769 6.96 -22.03 14.36
C LYS A 769 7.22 -21.25 13.07
N GLN A 770 6.17 -20.69 12.45
CA GLN A 770 6.33 -19.86 11.25
C GLN A 770 7.04 -18.53 11.54
N PHE A 771 6.80 -17.91 12.69
CA PHE A 771 7.54 -16.72 13.13
C PHE A 771 9.04 -17.01 13.28
N LEU A 772 9.40 -18.12 13.94
CA LEU A 772 10.79 -18.55 14.11
C LEU A 772 11.43 -18.97 12.78
N GLN A 773 10.68 -19.62 11.89
CA GLN A 773 11.14 -19.95 10.53
C GLN A 773 11.43 -18.68 9.71
N ASN A 774 10.60 -17.64 9.81
CA ASN A 774 10.86 -16.36 9.15
C ASN A 774 12.15 -15.71 9.70
N MET A 775 12.43 -15.82 11.00
CA MET A 775 13.70 -15.39 11.58
C MET A 775 14.89 -16.22 11.10
N VAL A 776 14.77 -17.55 11.01
CA VAL A 776 15.81 -18.42 10.42
C VAL A 776 16.11 -18.02 8.98
N THR A 777 15.09 -17.76 8.16
CA THR A 777 15.24 -17.30 6.79
C THR A 777 15.94 -15.94 6.74
N SER A 778 15.55 -14.98 7.59
CA SER A 778 16.20 -13.67 7.69
C SER A 778 17.68 -13.75 8.08
N GLU A 779 18.04 -14.56 9.09
CA GLU A 779 19.44 -14.71 9.51
C GLU A 779 20.26 -15.42 8.43
N THR A 780 19.71 -16.43 7.76
CA THR A 780 20.38 -17.14 6.66
C THR A 780 20.60 -16.22 5.45
N SER A 781 19.63 -15.36 5.12
CA SER A 781 19.74 -14.45 3.98
C SER A 781 20.66 -13.25 4.23
N LYS A 782 20.77 -12.78 5.48
CA LYS A 782 21.67 -11.67 5.84
C LYS A 782 23.12 -12.14 6.04
N ALA A 783 23.33 -13.39 6.44
CA ALA A 783 24.64 -14.03 6.63
C ALA A 783 25.63 -13.25 7.53
N GLU A 784 25.12 -12.44 8.47
CA GLU A 784 25.93 -11.68 9.43
C GLU A 784 26.78 -12.59 10.32
N SER A 785 28.01 -12.21 10.67
CA SER A 785 28.97 -13.05 11.41
C SER A 785 28.35 -13.85 12.58
N GLY A 786 28.63 -15.15 12.64
CA GLY A 786 28.06 -16.10 13.60
C GLY A 786 26.58 -16.47 13.38
N TRP A 787 26.02 -16.23 12.19
CA TRP A 787 24.62 -16.59 11.88
C TRP A 787 24.34 -18.09 12.01
N GLU A 788 25.33 -18.96 11.82
CA GLU A 788 25.16 -20.42 11.85
C GLU A 788 24.69 -20.92 13.23
N ASP A 789 25.33 -20.45 14.31
CA ASP A 789 24.95 -20.77 15.70
C ASP A 789 23.58 -20.20 16.06
N ARG A 790 23.27 -18.98 15.60
CA ARG A 790 21.95 -18.37 15.79
C ARG A 790 20.85 -19.15 15.08
N VAL A 791 21.10 -19.56 13.84
CA VAL A 791 20.20 -20.39 13.04
C VAL A 791 20.02 -21.78 13.67
N LYS A 792 21.07 -22.37 14.23
CA LYS A 792 20.98 -23.63 14.98
C LYS A 792 20.02 -23.49 16.17
N LEU A 793 20.23 -22.51 17.04
CA LEU A 793 19.37 -22.30 18.21
C LEU A 793 17.92 -21.94 17.82
N LEU A 794 17.72 -21.09 16.80
CA LEU A 794 16.38 -20.76 16.30
C LEU A 794 15.66 -21.98 15.70
N LYS A 795 16.38 -22.91 15.05
CA LYS A 795 15.84 -24.19 14.57
C LYS A 795 15.49 -25.12 15.73
N GLU A 796 16.32 -25.19 16.77
CA GLU A 796 16.02 -25.96 17.99
C GLU A 796 14.74 -25.44 18.66
N LEU A 797 14.61 -24.13 18.88
CA LEU A 797 13.38 -23.50 19.39
C LEU A 797 12.16 -23.81 18.50
N ALA A 798 12.29 -23.69 17.17
CA ALA A 798 11.21 -24.01 16.24
C ALA A 798 10.84 -25.51 16.17
N SER A 799 11.72 -26.40 16.64
CA SER A 799 11.47 -27.84 16.72
C SER A 799 10.72 -28.26 17.98
N CYS A 800 10.82 -27.47 19.05
CA CYS A 800 10.05 -27.64 20.29
C CYS A 800 8.56 -27.25 20.12
N GLU A 801 8.25 -26.39 19.16
CA GLU A 801 6.89 -25.99 18.79
C GLU A 801 6.18 -27.09 17.97
N LYS A 802 5.04 -27.56 18.49
CA LYS A 802 4.21 -28.62 17.89
C LYS A 802 3.27 -28.09 16.81
#